data_AF-A0A0L9TP22-F1
#
_entry.id   AF-A0A0L9TP22-F1
#
_cell.length_a   1.000
_cell.length_b   1.000
_cell.length_c   1.000
_cell.angle_alpha   90.00
_cell.angle_beta   90.00
_cell.angle_gamma   90.00
#
_symmetry.space_group_name_H-M   'P 1'
#
loop_
_entity.id
_entity.type
_entity.pdbx_description
1 polymer ?
#
loop_
_entity_poly.entity_id
_entity_poly.type
_entity_poly.pdbx_seq_one_letter_code
_entity_poly.pdbx_strand_id
1 'polypeptide(L)'
;MAFCGGTFVKPNHSFSQTHKPKAPTPYYDTRKKFCVRVSASDSGEVEKTVIRKEKDGWKINYSGEKPQTPLLDTVNHPIHMKNLSTQDLEQLAAELRADIVHSVSNTGGHLSSSLGVVELAVALHHVFDTPEDKIIWDVGHQAYPHKILTGRRSRMHTIRKTSGLAGFPKRDESTHDAFGVGHSSTSISAGLGMAVARDLLGKKNSIISVIGDGALTAGQAYEALNNAGFLDSNMIVVLNDNKQVSLPTATLDGPASPVGALSSALSKIQASTEFRKLREAAKSITKQIGGQTHQVAAKVDEYARGMISGSGSTLFEELGLYYIGPVDGHNIEDLVTIFEKVKSMPAPGPVLIHIVTEKGKGYPPAEKAADRMHGVVKFDPKTGKQFKAKSSTLSYTQYFAESLIQEAEIDDKVVAIHAAMGGGTGLNYFHKRFPDRCFDVGIAEQHAVTFAAGLAAEGLKPFCAIYSSFLQRGYDQVVHDVDLQKLPVRFAMDRAGLVGADGPTHCGAFDIAYMACLPNMVVMAPSDEAELMHMVATAATIDDRPSCFRFPRGNGIGATLPLNNKGTPLEIGKGRILMEGSRVAILGYGSVVQQCRHASELLKEVGVNVTIADARFCKPLDTDLIRLLAKEHEILITVEEGSIGGFGSHVSQFLSLSGILDGPVKWRAMVLPDRYIDHGSPQDQVEEAGLSSKHIAATVLSLLQRPKEVQLKKKDRSENKVRKERLHRVNTDTGREIQVDNSLEGEIKTCLKSSCMRGRHIKCEAEIDDKVVAIHAAMGGGTGLNYFHKRFPDRCFDVGIAEQHAVTFAAGLAAEGLKPFCAIYSSFLQRGYDQVVHDVDLQKLPVRFAMDRAGLVGADGPTHCGAFDIAYMACLPNMVVMAPSDEAELMHMVATAATIDDRPSCFRFPRGNGIGATLPLNNKGTPLEIGKGRILMEGSRVAILGYGSVVQQCRHASELLKEVGVNVTIADARFCKPLDTDLIRLLAKEHEILITVEEGSIGGFGSHVSQFLSLSGILDGPVKWRAMVLPDRYIDHGSPQDQVEEAGLSSKHIAATVLSLLQRPKEVQLKKKDRSENKVRKERLHRVNTDTGREIQVDNSLEGEIKTCLKSSCMRGRHIKCVNMPPTLGNDRVCHDKGVEHCSHSSPLECLCYYAGISHLMKGIGYQPNSRFVPPPLPYPSKRLQRIGFGNKRE
;
A
#
# COMPACT_ATOMS: atom_id res chain seq x y z
N MET A 1 0.48 -42.92 -11.19
CA MET A 1 1.42 -44.07 -11.29
C MET A 1 1.34 -44.88 -10.01
N ALA A 2 1.43 -46.21 -9.92
CA ALA A 2 0.87 -47.35 -10.64
C ALA A 2 1.12 -48.57 -9.71
N PHE A 3 0.24 -49.59 -9.80
CA PHE A 3 0.40 -50.98 -9.32
C PHE A 3 0.28 -51.32 -7.82
N CYS A 4 -0.76 -52.11 -7.50
CA CYS A 4 -0.72 -53.53 -7.07
C CYS A 4 -2.07 -53.87 -6.38
N GLY A 5 -2.72 -55.00 -6.59
CA GLY A 5 -2.37 -56.21 -7.33
C GLY A 5 -3.59 -57.13 -7.48
N GLY A 6 -3.51 -58.09 -8.40
CA GLY A 6 -4.34 -59.30 -8.41
C GLY A 6 -3.98 -60.20 -7.21
N THR A 7 -4.73 -61.23 -6.86
CA THR A 7 -5.15 -62.32 -7.75
C THR A 7 -5.98 -63.39 -6.99
N PHE A 8 -6.76 -64.20 -7.75
CA PHE A 8 -7.18 -65.61 -7.50
C PHE A 8 -8.32 -65.84 -6.46
N VAL A 9 -9.38 -66.67 -6.63
CA VAL A 9 -9.67 -67.90 -7.41
C VAL A 9 -11.21 -68.03 -7.71
N LYS A 10 -11.53 -68.70 -8.84
CA LYS A 10 -12.82 -69.24 -9.39
C LYS A 10 -13.52 -70.33 -8.50
N PRO A 11 -14.54 -71.15 -8.93
CA PRO A 11 -15.40 -71.18 -10.14
C PRO A 11 -16.92 -71.46 -9.88
N ASN A 12 -17.79 -71.31 -10.89
CA ASN A 12 -18.50 -72.44 -11.54
C ASN A 12 -19.52 -72.00 -12.61
N HIS A 13 -19.33 -72.57 -13.81
CA HIS A 13 -20.29 -73.16 -14.78
C HIS A 13 -21.71 -72.56 -14.95
N SER A 14 -22.31 -72.43 -16.14
CA SER A 14 -21.94 -72.81 -17.52
C SER A 14 -23.12 -72.57 -18.48
N PHE A 15 -22.78 -72.48 -19.79
CA PHE A 15 -23.60 -72.72 -21.01
C PHE A 15 -24.64 -71.65 -21.40
N SER A 16 -24.80 -71.25 -22.68
CA SER A 16 -24.25 -71.74 -23.96
C SER A 16 -24.34 -70.67 -25.08
N GLN A 17 -23.36 -70.72 -25.99
CA GLN A 17 -23.43 -70.65 -27.47
C GLN A 17 -24.01 -69.39 -28.19
N THR A 18 -23.49 -68.86 -29.31
CA THR A 18 -22.31 -69.11 -30.18
C THR A 18 -22.18 -68.00 -31.25
N HIS A 19 -20.92 -67.76 -31.65
CA HIS A 19 -20.38 -67.36 -32.97
C HIS A 19 -20.83 -66.08 -33.76
N LYS A 20 -20.00 -65.02 -33.69
CA LYS A 20 -18.92 -64.57 -34.66
C LYS A 20 -19.18 -64.68 -36.21
N PRO A 21 -18.45 -63.96 -37.11
CA PRO A 21 -18.34 -62.50 -37.33
C PRO A 21 -18.11 -62.07 -38.84
N LYS A 22 -17.89 -60.76 -39.09
CA LYS A 22 -17.04 -60.10 -40.15
C LYS A 22 -17.47 -59.96 -41.65
N ALA A 23 -17.63 -58.67 -42.06
CA ALA A 23 -17.10 -57.92 -43.25
C ALA A 23 -17.49 -58.34 -44.71
N PRO A 24 -17.30 -57.53 -45.79
CA PRO A 24 -17.12 -56.06 -46.01
C PRO A 24 -17.99 -55.42 -47.17
N THR A 25 -17.97 -54.07 -47.28
CA THR A 25 -18.18 -53.06 -48.41
C THR A 25 -18.73 -53.45 -49.81
N PRO A 26 -19.10 -52.51 -50.72
CA PRO A 26 -19.73 -51.15 -50.66
C PRO A 26 -20.93 -51.01 -51.66
N TYR A 27 -21.68 -49.87 -51.71
CA TYR A 27 -22.22 -49.22 -52.94
C TYR A 27 -23.13 -48.01 -52.63
N TYR A 28 -23.04 -46.98 -53.47
CA TYR A 28 -23.86 -45.75 -53.52
C TYR A 28 -25.29 -46.03 -54.04
N ASP A 29 -26.31 -45.30 -53.56
CA ASP A 29 -27.02 -44.23 -54.30
C ASP A 29 -28.47 -43.90 -53.80
N THR A 30 -28.84 -42.63 -54.00
CA THR A 30 -30.16 -42.00 -54.25
C THR A 30 -31.32 -41.90 -53.21
N ARG A 31 -31.46 -40.67 -52.66
CA ARG A 31 -32.64 -39.77 -52.63
C ARG A 31 -34.07 -40.35 -52.74
N LYS A 32 -34.94 -40.14 -51.72
CA LYS A 32 -35.96 -39.04 -51.59
C LYS A 32 -37.00 -39.31 -50.47
N LYS A 33 -37.13 -38.28 -49.61
CA LYS A 33 -38.30 -37.72 -48.89
C LYS A 33 -39.57 -38.58 -48.68
N PHE A 34 -39.97 -38.67 -47.41
CA PHE A 34 -41.38 -38.52 -46.98
C PHE A 34 -41.48 -37.57 -45.78
N CYS A 35 -42.50 -36.72 -45.81
CA CYS A 35 -42.82 -35.67 -44.86
C CYS A 35 -43.89 -36.18 -43.88
N VAL A 36 -43.78 -35.84 -42.59
CA VAL A 36 -44.89 -35.96 -41.62
C VAL A 36 -45.03 -34.63 -40.90
N ARG A 37 -46.24 -34.05 -40.98
CA ARG A 37 -46.70 -32.87 -40.24
C ARG A 37 -46.85 -33.19 -38.76
N VAL A 38 -46.47 -32.27 -37.89
CA VAL A 38 -46.87 -32.25 -36.47
C VAL A 38 -47.70 -31.00 -36.22
N SER A 39 -48.85 -31.22 -35.58
CA SER A 39 -49.86 -30.27 -35.15
C SER A 39 -49.36 -29.37 -34.00
N ALA A 40 -49.76 -28.11 -34.04
CA ALA A 40 -49.52 -27.13 -32.99
C ALA A 40 -50.31 -27.47 -31.71
N SER A 41 -49.60 -27.52 -30.59
CA SER A 41 -50.16 -27.35 -29.26
C SER A 41 -49.47 -26.15 -28.61
N ASP A 42 -50.28 -25.16 -28.28
CA ASP A 42 -49.94 -23.93 -27.59
C ASP A 42 -49.41 -24.25 -26.18
N SER A 43 -48.10 -24.07 -26.00
CA SER A 43 -47.42 -24.14 -24.70
C SER A 43 -46.33 -23.07 -24.73
N GLY A 44 -46.39 -22.14 -23.78
CA GLY A 44 -45.69 -20.85 -23.81
C GLY A 44 -44.23 -20.97 -24.26
N GLU A 45 -43.89 -20.27 -25.33
CA GLU A 45 -42.52 -20.10 -25.79
C GLU A 45 -41.68 -19.48 -24.67
N VAL A 46 -40.78 -20.28 -24.11
CA VAL A 46 -39.72 -19.78 -23.24
C VAL A 46 -38.76 -18.99 -24.13
N GLU A 47 -38.77 -17.66 -24.01
CA GLU A 47 -37.87 -16.76 -24.75
C GLU A 47 -36.40 -17.06 -24.44
N LYS A 48 -35.71 -17.75 -25.35
CA LYS A 48 -34.26 -17.98 -25.27
C LYS A 48 -33.46 -16.70 -25.54
N THR A 49 -32.26 -16.59 -24.99
CA THR A 49 -31.32 -15.50 -25.35
C THR A 49 -30.90 -15.68 -26.81
N VAL A 50 -31.25 -14.72 -27.67
CA VAL A 50 -30.98 -14.75 -29.11
C VAL A 50 -30.00 -13.64 -29.49
N ILE A 51 -28.95 -14.00 -30.22
CA ILE A 51 -27.96 -13.09 -30.79
C ILE A 51 -28.19 -13.03 -32.31
N ARG A 52 -28.50 -11.86 -32.87
CA ARG A 52 -28.78 -11.68 -34.31
C ARG A 52 -28.03 -10.49 -34.87
N LYS A 53 -27.46 -10.66 -36.06
CA LYS A 53 -26.91 -9.54 -36.85
C LYS A 53 -28.05 -8.85 -37.60
N GLU A 54 -28.28 -7.59 -37.31
CA GLU A 54 -29.25 -6.72 -37.99
C GLU A 54 -28.52 -5.62 -38.78
N LYS A 55 -29.26 -4.82 -39.56
CA LYS A 55 -28.68 -3.75 -40.41
C LYS A 55 -27.85 -2.71 -39.64
N ASP A 56 -28.16 -2.51 -38.36
CA ASP A 56 -27.50 -1.53 -37.48
C ASP A 56 -26.50 -2.17 -36.50
N GLY A 57 -26.15 -3.45 -36.68
CA GLY A 57 -25.20 -4.20 -35.84
C GLY A 57 -25.80 -5.43 -35.15
N TRP A 58 -25.08 -5.99 -34.18
CA TRP A 58 -25.53 -7.17 -33.42
C TRP A 58 -26.54 -6.78 -32.33
N LYS A 59 -27.72 -7.40 -32.33
CA LYS A 59 -28.71 -7.29 -31.25
C LYS A 59 -28.72 -8.55 -30.38
N ILE A 60 -28.73 -8.34 -29.07
CA ILE A 60 -28.74 -9.38 -28.04
C ILE A 60 -30.03 -9.25 -27.22
N ASN A 61 -30.84 -10.31 -27.16
CA ASN A 61 -32.00 -10.37 -26.26
C ASN A 61 -31.60 -11.05 -24.94
N TYR A 62 -31.43 -10.29 -23.86
CA TYR A 62 -30.94 -10.78 -22.57
C TYR A 62 -32.03 -11.49 -21.77
N SER A 63 -32.31 -12.78 -22.04
CA SER A 63 -33.46 -13.45 -21.42
C SER A 63 -33.23 -14.00 -20.01
N GLY A 64 -31.97 -14.04 -19.57
CA GLY A 64 -31.54 -14.64 -18.30
C GLY A 64 -31.07 -16.09 -18.44
N GLU A 65 -31.51 -16.80 -19.49
CA GLU A 65 -30.97 -18.11 -19.84
C GLU A 65 -29.56 -18.01 -20.44
N LYS A 66 -28.82 -19.12 -20.37
CA LYS A 66 -27.47 -19.21 -20.93
C LYS A 66 -27.51 -18.91 -22.44
N PRO A 67 -26.76 -17.92 -22.95
CA PRO A 67 -26.74 -17.59 -24.36
C PRO A 67 -26.19 -18.75 -25.21
N GLN A 68 -26.70 -18.91 -26.43
CA GLN A 68 -26.02 -19.72 -27.44
C GLN A 68 -24.82 -18.95 -27.98
N THR A 69 -23.64 -19.54 -27.90
CA THR A 69 -22.38 -18.89 -28.25
C THR A 69 -21.50 -19.82 -29.09
N PRO A 70 -21.95 -20.21 -30.29
CA PRO A 70 -21.27 -21.25 -31.08
C PRO A 70 -19.83 -20.90 -31.44
N LEU A 71 -19.49 -19.62 -31.62
CA LEU A 71 -18.11 -19.22 -31.92
C LEU A 71 -17.25 -19.16 -30.64
N LEU A 72 -17.75 -18.56 -29.57
CA LEU A 72 -17.05 -18.52 -28.28
C LEU A 72 -16.85 -19.92 -27.68
N ASP A 73 -17.73 -20.89 -28.00
CA ASP A 73 -17.58 -22.29 -27.61
C ASP A 73 -16.35 -22.95 -28.26
N THR A 74 -15.82 -22.38 -29.35
CA THR A 74 -14.57 -22.83 -30.00
C THR A 74 -13.32 -22.14 -29.45
N VAL A 75 -13.46 -21.04 -28.70
CA VAL A 75 -12.35 -20.22 -28.19
C VAL A 75 -12.12 -20.47 -26.70
N ASN A 76 -11.14 -21.33 -26.40
CA ASN A 76 -10.66 -21.55 -25.04
C ASN A 76 -9.38 -20.76 -24.74
N HIS A 77 -8.54 -20.53 -25.74
CA HIS A 77 -7.27 -19.82 -25.60
C HIS A 77 -7.06 -18.84 -26.76
N PRO A 78 -6.21 -17.82 -26.58
CA PRO A 78 -5.97 -16.78 -27.58
C PRO A 78 -5.55 -17.32 -28.97
N ILE A 79 -4.81 -18.42 -28.99
CA ILE A 79 -4.39 -19.11 -30.22
C ILE A 79 -5.55 -19.56 -31.13
N HIS A 80 -6.75 -19.80 -30.57
CA HIS A 80 -7.93 -20.19 -31.36
C HIS A 80 -8.51 -19.02 -32.17
N MET A 81 -8.14 -17.78 -31.85
CA MET A 81 -8.67 -16.60 -32.54
C MET A 81 -7.83 -16.18 -33.74
N LYS A 82 -6.60 -16.70 -33.90
CA LYS A 82 -5.62 -16.21 -34.89
C LYS A 82 -6.08 -16.33 -36.35
N ASN A 83 -6.93 -17.30 -36.64
CA ASN A 83 -7.45 -17.55 -38.00
C ASN A 83 -8.88 -17.03 -38.23
N LEU A 84 -9.45 -16.31 -37.25
CA LEU A 84 -10.79 -15.75 -37.37
C LEU A 84 -10.78 -14.53 -38.29
N SER A 85 -11.77 -14.42 -39.17
CA SER A 85 -11.96 -13.21 -39.97
C SER A 85 -12.47 -12.06 -39.10
N THR A 86 -12.33 -10.81 -39.56
CA THR A 86 -12.90 -9.65 -38.87
C THR A 86 -14.40 -9.82 -38.56
N GLN A 87 -15.16 -10.45 -39.46
CA GLN A 87 -16.58 -10.74 -39.24
C GLN A 87 -16.81 -11.77 -38.13
N ASP A 88 -15.95 -12.77 -38.03
CA ASP A 88 -15.99 -13.74 -36.93
C ASP A 88 -15.61 -13.06 -35.60
N LEU A 89 -14.64 -12.15 -35.60
CA LEU A 89 -14.27 -11.38 -34.41
C LEU A 89 -15.43 -10.48 -33.91
N GLU A 90 -16.19 -9.86 -34.82
CA GLU A 90 -17.43 -9.13 -34.46
C GLU A 90 -18.47 -10.05 -33.81
N GLN A 91 -18.67 -11.24 -34.36
CA GLN A 91 -19.57 -12.23 -33.77
C GLN A 91 -19.08 -12.67 -32.38
N LEU A 92 -17.78 -12.94 -32.25
CA LEU A 92 -17.16 -13.36 -31.00
C LEU A 92 -17.34 -12.30 -29.92
N ALA A 93 -17.19 -11.02 -30.25
CA ALA A 93 -17.45 -9.92 -29.34
C ALA A 93 -18.91 -9.86 -28.88
N ALA A 94 -19.88 -10.08 -29.79
CA ALA A 94 -21.30 -10.14 -29.43
C ALA A 94 -21.62 -11.31 -28.49
N GLU A 95 -21.07 -12.50 -28.77
CA GLU A 95 -21.23 -13.70 -27.94
C GLU A 95 -20.57 -13.54 -26.56
N LEU A 96 -19.36 -12.99 -26.51
CA LEU A 96 -18.62 -12.71 -25.28
C LEU A 96 -19.37 -11.72 -24.38
N ARG A 97 -19.92 -10.66 -24.97
CA ARG A 97 -20.77 -9.69 -24.28
C ARG A 97 -22.00 -10.34 -23.65
N ALA A 98 -22.68 -11.24 -24.37
CA ALA A 98 -23.81 -11.98 -23.82
C ALA A 98 -23.42 -12.91 -22.65
N ASP A 99 -22.29 -13.62 -22.79
CA ASP A 99 -21.76 -14.55 -21.77
C ASP A 99 -21.34 -13.83 -20.48
N ILE A 100 -20.76 -12.63 -20.61
CA ILE A 100 -20.42 -11.76 -19.47
C ILE A 100 -21.66 -11.33 -18.71
N VAL A 101 -22.68 -10.79 -19.38
CA VAL A 101 -23.93 -10.36 -18.72
C VAL A 101 -24.57 -11.54 -17.98
N HIS A 102 -24.65 -12.71 -18.62
CA HIS A 102 -25.22 -13.92 -18.00
C HIS A 102 -24.40 -14.42 -16.80
N SER A 103 -23.06 -14.42 -16.89
CA SER A 103 -22.21 -14.87 -15.79
C SER A 103 -22.30 -13.93 -14.59
N VAL A 104 -22.17 -12.62 -14.85
CA VAL A 104 -22.13 -11.58 -13.80
C VAL A 104 -23.50 -11.36 -13.17
N SER A 105 -24.62 -11.58 -13.88
CA SER A 105 -25.95 -11.50 -13.27
C SER A 105 -26.17 -12.51 -12.15
N ASN A 106 -25.46 -13.64 -12.19
CA ASN A 106 -25.51 -14.70 -11.19
C ASN A 106 -24.54 -14.51 -10.03
N THR A 107 -23.47 -13.73 -10.20
CA THR A 107 -22.40 -13.57 -9.20
C THR A 107 -22.35 -12.17 -8.59
N GLY A 108 -22.79 -11.14 -9.30
CA GLY A 108 -22.33 -9.77 -9.10
C GLY A 108 -20.91 -9.58 -9.63
N GLY A 109 -20.40 -8.35 -9.65
CA GLY A 109 -19.10 -8.07 -10.27
C GLY A 109 -18.94 -6.67 -10.85
N HIS A 110 -17.80 -6.46 -11.51
CA HIS A 110 -17.52 -5.29 -12.32
C HIS A 110 -18.08 -5.50 -13.74
N LEU A 111 -19.31 -5.03 -13.99
CA LEU A 111 -20.00 -5.32 -15.25
C LEU A 111 -19.65 -4.28 -16.32
N SER A 112 -19.90 -3.00 -16.07
CA SER A 112 -19.88 -1.99 -17.12
C SER A 112 -18.49 -1.68 -17.68
N SER A 113 -17.47 -1.75 -16.83
CA SER A 113 -16.05 -1.67 -17.21
C SER A 113 -15.67 -2.80 -18.16
N SER A 114 -16.07 -4.03 -17.85
CA SER A 114 -15.81 -5.22 -18.65
C SER A 114 -16.52 -5.19 -20.01
N LEU A 115 -17.75 -4.68 -20.05
CA LEU A 115 -18.51 -4.54 -21.30
C LEU A 115 -17.91 -3.50 -22.27
N GLY A 116 -17.29 -2.45 -21.73
CA GLY A 116 -16.68 -1.38 -22.53
C GLY A 116 -15.42 -1.80 -23.29
N VAL A 117 -14.74 -2.88 -22.87
CA VAL A 117 -13.46 -3.33 -23.45
C VAL A 117 -13.54 -4.67 -24.16
N VAL A 118 -14.75 -5.16 -24.49
CA VAL A 118 -14.96 -6.45 -25.17
C VAL A 118 -14.22 -6.48 -26.51
N GLU A 119 -14.43 -5.48 -27.36
CA GLU A 119 -13.78 -5.38 -28.67
C GLU A 119 -12.25 -5.25 -28.53
N LEU A 120 -11.80 -4.41 -27.59
CA LEU A 120 -10.38 -4.26 -27.26
C LEU A 120 -9.73 -5.59 -26.87
N ALA A 121 -10.35 -6.34 -25.97
CA ALA A 121 -9.81 -7.61 -25.50
C ALA A 121 -9.74 -8.65 -26.63
N VAL A 122 -10.76 -8.71 -27.49
CA VAL A 122 -10.78 -9.58 -28.67
C VAL A 122 -9.65 -9.19 -29.63
N ALA A 123 -9.50 -7.91 -29.96
CA ALA A 123 -8.47 -7.43 -30.88
C ALA A 123 -7.05 -7.67 -30.33
N LEU A 124 -6.81 -7.37 -29.05
CA LEU A 124 -5.51 -7.61 -28.41
C LEU A 124 -5.12 -9.09 -28.45
N HIS A 125 -6.02 -9.99 -28.05
CA HIS A 125 -5.72 -11.43 -28.04
C HIS A 125 -5.69 -12.05 -29.43
N HIS A 126 -6.35 -11.44 -30.43
CA HIS A 126 -6.22 -11.83 -31.82
C HIS A 126 -4.85 -11.45 -32.38
N VAL A 127 -4.35 -10.23 -32.14
CA VAL A 127 -3.08 -9.75 -32.71
C VAL A 127 -1.85 -10.21 -31.92
N PHE A 128 -1.89 -10.19 -30.60
CA PHE A 128 -0.76 -10.51 -29.72
C PHE A 128 -0.78 -11.96 -29.22
N ASP A 129 0.40 -12.53 -29.00
CA ASP A 129 0.63 -13.94 -28.70
C ASP A 129 0.86 -14.16 -27.20
N THR A 130 -0.17 -13.92 -26.38
CA THR A 130 -0.10 -14.20 -24.93
C THR A 130 -0.05 -15.72 -24.65
N PRO A 131 0.76 -16.20 -23.67
CA PRO A 131 1.46 -15.45 -22.63
C PRO A 131 2.89 -14.97 -22.98
N GLU A 132 3.39 -15.18 -24.19
CA GLU A 132 4.69 -14.65 -24.61
C GLU A 132 4.64 -13.11 -24.63
N ASP A 133 3.70 -12.55 -25.38
CA ASP A 133 3.34 -11.13 -25.29
C ASP A 133 2.64 -10.84 -23.96
N LYS A 134 3.03 -9.74 -23.31
CA LYS A 134 2.53 -9.36 -21.98
C LYS A 134 1.42 -8.32 -22.14
N ILE A 135 0.25 -8.64 -21.59
CA ILE A 135 -0.87 -7.70 -21.51
C ILE A 135 -1.14 -7.43 -20.04
N ILE A 136 -0.98 -6.18 -19.63
CA ILE A 136 -1.19 -5.71 -18.27
C ILE A 136 -2.46 -4.85 -18.25
N TRP A 137 -3.44 -5.23 -17.44
CA TRP A 137 -4.69 -4.49 -17.30
C TRP A 137 -4.64 -3.64 -16.03
N ASP A 138 -4.56 -2.32 -16.14
CA ASP A 138 -4.56 -1.42 -14.99
C ASP A 138 -5.85 -1.55 -14.16
N VAL A 139 -5.74 -1.59 -12.82
CA VAL A 139 -6.81 -1.99 -11.86
C VAL A 139 -7.31 -3.43 -12.05
N GLY A 140 -7.64 -3.82 -13.28
CA GLY A 140 -8.06 -5.18 -13.65
C GLY A 140 -9.56 -5.43 -13.63
N HIS A 141 -10.36 -4.50 -13.13
CA HIS A 141 -11.83 -4.60 -13.05
C HIS A 141 -12.54 -4.66 -14.42
N GLN A 142 -11.84 -4.35 -15.50
CA GLN A 142 -12.30 -4.45 -16.89
C GLN A 142 -11.87 -5.76 -17.57
N ALA A 143 -11.13 -6.65 -16.88
CA ALA A 143 -10.47 -7.80 -17.49
C ALA A 143 -11.32 -9.09 -17.54
N TYR A 144 -12.65 -9.02 -17.35
CA TYR A 144 -13.49 -10.24 -17.46
C TYR A 144 -13.47 -10.84 -18.87
N PRO A 145 -13.53 -10.06 -19.98
CA PRO A 145 -13.31 -10.58 -21.32
C PRO A 145 -11.96 -11.30 -21.46
N HIS A 146 -10.90 -10.71 -20.89
CA HIS A 146 -9.57 -11.31 -20.88
C HIS A 146 -9.57 -12.67 -20.15
N LYS A 147 -10.19 -12.78 -18.96
CA LYS A 147 -10.28 -14.06 -18.22
C LYS A 147 -11.02 -15.13 -19.03
N ILE A 148 -12.15 -14.77 -19.66
CA ILE A 148 -12.94 -15.69 -20.48
C ILE A 148 -12.13 -16.23 -21.66
N LEU A 149 -11.44 -15.35 -22.41
CA LEU A 149 -10.66 -15.69 -23.61
C LEU A 149 -9.35 -16.45 -23.33
N THR A 150 -8.98 -16.59 -22.05
CA THR A 150 -7.73 -17.21 -21.58
C THR A 150 -7.96 -18.45 -20.72
N GLY A 151 -8.99 -19.22 -21.06
CA GLY A 151 -9.23 -20.56 -20.50
C GLY A 151 -10.04 -20.60 -19.20
N ARG A 152 -10.57 -19.46 -18.72
CA ARG A 152 -11.27 -19.38 -17.42
C ARG A 152 -12.80 -19.28 -17.54
N ARG A 153 -13.35 -19.33 -18.76
CA ARG A 153 -14.79 -19.23 -19.02
C ARG A 153 -15.65 -20.14 -18.13
N SER A 154 -15.29 -21.42 -18.00
CA SER A 154 -16.04 -22.41 -17.20
C SER A 154 -16.10 -22.07 -15.71
N ARG A 155 -15.17 -21.27 -15.20
CA ARG A 155 -15.06 -20.87 -13.79
C ARG A 155 -15.66 -19.50 -13.50
N MET A 156 -16.16 -18.76 -14.48
CA MET A 156 -16.72 -17.40 -14.28
C MET A 156 -17.86 -17.35 -13.26
N HIS A 157 -18.63 -18.43 -13.10
CA HIS A 157 -19.66 -18.55 -12.06
C HIS A 157 -19.12 -18.51 -10.62
N THR A 158 -17.79 -18.61 -10.43
CA THR A 158 -17.09 -18.54 -9.14
C THR A 158 -16.43 -17.20 -8.87
N ILE A 159 -16.48 -16.24 -9.81
CA ILE A 159 -15.75 -14.98 -9.69
C ILE A 159 -16.14 -14.22 -8.41
N ARG A 160 -15.13 -13.74 -7.68
CA ARG A 160 -15.21 -13.03 -6.38
C ARG A 160 -15.84 -13.82 -5.23
N LYS A 161 -16.07 -15.13 -5.41
CA LYS A 161 -16.53 -16.02 -4.33
C LYS A 161 -15.33 -16.68 -3.65
N THR A 162 -15.53 -17.09 -2.40
CA THR A 162 -14.57 -17.87 -1.63
C THR A 162 -14.06 -19.06 -2.46
N SER A 163 -12.74 -19.20 -2.57
CA SER A 163 -12.05 -20.23 -3.38
C SER A 163 -12.34 -20.19 -4.90
N GLY A 164 -12.93 -19.10 -5.40
CA GLY A 164 -13.23 -18.88 -6.82
C GLY A 164 -12.20 -18.00 -7.54
N LEU A 165 -12.52 -17.57 -8.77
CA LEU A 165 -11.68 -16.62 -9.51
C LEU A 165 -11.64 -15.25 -8.81
N ALA A 166 -10.49 -14.59 -8.81
CA ALA A 166 -10.35 -13.21 -8.35
C ALA A 166 -11.13 -12.25 -9.25
N GLY A 167 -11.57 -11.13 -8.67
CA GLY A 167 -12.20 -10.03 -9.41
C GLY A 167 -11.25 -9.27 -10.34
N PHE A 168 -9.94 -9.50 -10.21
CA PHE A 168 -8.86 -8.82 -10.92
C PHE A 168 -7.86 -9.87 -11.46
N PRO A 169 -7.00 -9.54 -12.45
CA PRO A 169 -5.86 -10.36 -12.82
C PRO A 169 -4.94 -10.66 -11.62
N LYS A 170 -4.59 -11.94 -11.46
CA LYS A 170 -3.74 -12.46 -10.39
C LYS A 170 -2.74 -13.44 -11.01
N ARG A 171 -1.44 -13.18 -10.86
CA ARG A 171 -0.36 -13.99 -11.49
C ARG A 171 -0.46 -15.48 -11.17
N ASP A 172 -0.74 -15.80 -9.91
CA ASP A 172 -0.92 -17.18 -9.44
C ASP A 172 -2.21 -17.85 -9.97
N GLU A 173 -3.16 -17.08 -10.51
CA GLU A 173 -4.40 -17.62 -11.10
C GLU A 173 -4.23 -18.03 -12.56
N SER A 174 -3.42 -17.31 -13.36
CA SER A 174 -3.20 -17.60 -14.78
C SER A 174 -1.88 -17.03 -15.29
N THR A 175 -1.21 -17.78 -16.15
CA THR A 175 -0.01 -17.31 -16.89
C THR A 175 -0.29 -16.14 -17.84
N HIS A 176 -1.56 -15.91 -18.19
CA HIS A 176 -1.99 -14.78 -19.00
C HIS A 176 -2.16 -13.48 -18.20
N ASP A 177 -2.21 -13.56 -16.87
CA ASP A 177 -2.25 -12.40 -15.98
C ASP A 177 -0.80 -11.95 -15.72
N ALA A 178 -0.21 -11.22 -16.68
CA ALA A 178 1.22 -10.88 -16.71
C ALA A 178 1.70 -10.15 -15.45
N PHE A 179 0.85 -9.28 -14.89
CA PHE A 179 1.09 -8.58 -13.63
C PHE A 179 -0.19 -8.57 -12.80
N GLY A 180 -0.07 -8.72 -11.48
CA GLY A 180 -1.22 -8.71 -10.59
C GLY A 180 -1.59 -7.27 -10.23
N VAL A 181 -2.89 -6.99 -10.14
CA VAL A 181 -3.41 -5.62 -9.99
C VAL A 181 -4.61 -5.57 -9.06
N GLY A 182 -4.95 -4.37 -8.61
CA GLY A 182 -6.17 -4.05 -7.88
C GLY A 182 -6.22 -2.56 -7.61
N HIS A 183 -5.13 -2.03 -7.08
CA HIS A 183 -4.85 -0.60 -7.10
C HIS A 183 -4.55 -0.14 -8.54
N SER A 184 -4.83 1.13 -8.83
CA SER A 184 -4.68 1.74 -10.14
C SER A 184 -3.28 2.25 -10.41
N SER A 185 -3.02 2.56 -11.68
CA SER A 185 -1.90 3.39 -12.15
C SER A 185 -0.53 2.72 -12.10
N THR A 186 -0.50 1.40 -11.85
CA THR A 186 0.73 0.60 -11.76
C THR A 186 1.15 0.01 -13.11
N SER A 187 0.23 -0.10 -14.07
CA SER A 187 0.43 -0.86 -15.32
C SER A 187 1.56 -0.34 -16.22
N ILE A 188 1.72 0.98 -16.33
CA ILE A 188 2.76 1.59 -17.17
C ILE A 188 4.14 1.37 -16.54
N SER A 189 4.27 1.58 -15.22
CA SER A 189 5.52 1.33 -14.49
C SER A 189 5.96 -0.13 -14.59
N ALA A 190 5.04 -1.08 -14.34
CA ALA A 190 5.33 -2.51 -14.42
C ALA A 190 5.66 -2.91 -15.86
N GLY A 191 4.91 -2.39 -16.84
CA GLY A 191 5.16 -2.61 -18.26
C GLY A 191 6.53 -2.11 -18.71
N LEU A 192 6.94 -0.92 -18.28
CA LEU A 192 8.27 -0.38 -18.59
C LEU A 192 9.38 -1.26 -18.00
N GLY A 193 9.22 -1.74 -16.76
CA GLY A 193 10.15 -2.69 -16.15
C GLY A 193 10.24 -4.00 -16.94
N MET A 194 9.11 -4.54 -17.41
CA MET A 194 9.09 -5.74 -18.26
C MET A 194 9.72 -5.50 -19.64
N ALA A 195 9.53 -4.30 -20.23
CA ALA A 195 10.11 -3.93 -21.52
C ALA A 195 11.63 -3.82 -21.44
N VAL A 196 12.16 -3.16 -20.40
CA VAL A 196 13.60 -3.09 -20.15
C VAL A 196 14.17 -4.49 -19.87
N ALA A 197 13.49 -5.32 -19.09
CA ALA A 197 13.94 -6.69 -18.86
C ALA A 197 13.96 -7.54 -20.13
N ARG A 198 12.94 -7.41 -20.98
CA ARG A 198 12.91 -8.04 -22.31
C ARG A 198 14.17 -7.67 -23.10
N ASP A 199 14.50 -6.39 -23.15
CA ASP A 199 15.64 -5.88 -23.92
C ASP A 199 16.97 -6.40 -23.37
N LEU A 200 17.16 -6.36 -22.05
CA LEU A 200 18.34 -6.92 -21.38
C LEU A 200 18.50 -8.44 -21.57
N LEU A 201 17.38 -9.17 -21.65
CA LEU A 201 17.36 -10.62 -21.87
C LEU A 201 17.38 -11.01 -23.36
N GLY A 202 17.45 -10.04 -24.28
CA GLY A 202 17.45 -10.30 -25.73
C GLY A 202 16.15 -10.89 -26.27
N LYS A 203 15.04 -10.74 -25.55
CA LYS A 203 13.71 -11.19 -25.98
C LYS A 203 13.08 -10.21 -26.98
N LYS A 204 12.02 -10.62 -27.66
CA LYS A 204 11.34 -9.82 -28.71
C LYS A 204 9.82 -9.74 -28.56
N ASN A 205 9.29 -10.18 -27.42
CA ASN A 205 7.86 -10.13 -27.15
C ASN A 205 7.36 -8.69 -26.97
N SER A 206 6.09 -8.46 -27.22
CA SER A 206 5.42 -7.17 -27.04
C SER A 206 4.99 -6.99 -25.58
N ILE A 207 5.10 -5.76 -25.09
CA ILE A 207 4.61 -5.37 -23.76
C ILE A 207 3.51 -4.33 -23.95
N ILE A 208 2.31 -4.64 -23.45
CA ILE A 208 1.11 -3.83 -23.62
C ILE A 208 0.52 -3.49 -22.26
N SER A 209 0.40 -2.21 -21.94
CA SER A 209 -0.27 -1.70 -20.73
C SER A 209 -1.60 -1.05 -21.11
N VAL A 210 -2.71 -1.62 -20.64
CA VAL A 210 -4.07 -1.07 -20.86
C VAL A 210 -4.48 -0.27 -19.62
N ILE A 211 -4.58 1.04 -19.76
CA ILE A 211 -4.87 1.97 -18.67
C ILE A 211 -6.15 2.79 -18.96
N GLY A 212 -6.98 3.00 -17.94
CA GLY A 212 -8.17 3.86 -18.05
C GLY A 212 -7.84 5.34 -17.86
N ASP A 213 -8.68 6.22 -18.40
CA ASP A 213 -8.58 7.69 -18.25
C ASP A 213 -8.51 8.14 -16.78
N GLY A 214 -9.29 7.51 -15.90
CA GLY A 214 -9.24 7.80 -14.45
C GLY A 214 -7.94 7.37 -13.77
N ALA A 215 -7.36 6.23 -14.16
CA ALA A 215 -6.10 5.76 -13.59
C ALA A 215 -4.90 6.60 -14.04
N LEU A 216 -4.98 7.15 -15.27
CA LEU A 216 -3.97 8.05 -15.82
C LEU A 216 -3.81 9.36 -15.01
N THR A 217 -4.77 9.72 -14.15
CA THR A 217 -4.69 10.95 -13.33
C THR A 217 -3.72 10.85 -12.16
N ALA A 218 -3.28 9.64 -11.78
CA ALA A 218 -2.40 9.45 -10.62
C ALA A 218 -0.94 9.81 -10.94
N GLY A 219 -0.23 10.34 -9.95
CA GLY A 219 1.17 10.76 -10.08
C GLY A 219 2.08 9.67 -10.65
N GLN A 220 1.95 8.43 -10.18
CA GLN A 220 2.75 7.29 -10.65
C GLN A 220 2.63 7.05 -12.17
N ALA A 221 1.46 7.27 -12.78
CA ALA A 221 1.30 7.09 -14.22
C ALA A 221 2.12 8.13 -15.01
N TYR A 222 2.21 9.37 -14.52
CA TYR A 222 3.05 10.41 -15.12
C TYR A 222 4.53 10.16 -14.92
N GLU A 223 4.92 9.72 -13.71
CA GLU A 223 6.30 9.29 -13.43
C GLU A 223 6.75 8.23 -14.45
N ALA A 224 5.89 7.23 -14.68
CA ALA A 224 6.15 6.13 -15.61
C ALA A 224 6.19 6.58 -17.08
N LEU A 225 5.26 7.43 -17.52
CA LEU A 225 5.25 7.97 -18.89
C LEU A 225 6.49 8.82 -19.17
N ASN A 226 6.85 9.68 -18.22
CA ASN A 226 8.06 10.51 -18.32
C ASN A 226 9.32 9.63 -18.41
N ASN A 227 9.41 8.57 -17.59
CA ASN A 227 10.54 7.65 -17.66
C ASN A 227 10.54 6.78 -18.93
N ALA A 228 9.38 6.37 -19.42
CA ALA A 228 9.25 5.60 -20.66
C ALA A 228 9.79 6.37 -21.86
N GLY A 229 9.44 7.66 -21.99
CA GLY A 229 9.97 8.52 -23.04
C GLY A 229 11.46 8.82 -22.88
N PHE A 230 11.96 8.95 -21.64
CA PHE A 230 13.39 9.12 -21.38
C PHE A 230 14.21 7.89 -21.77
N LEU A 231 13.72 6.68 -21.46
CA LEU A 231 14.40 5.42 -21.79
C LEU A 231 14.24 5.00 -23.25
N ASP A 232 13.28 5.59 -23.97
CA ASP A 232 12.92 5.24 -25.35
C ASP A 232 12.68 3.72 -25.54
N SER A 233 12.11 3.07 -24.51
CA SER A 233 11.92 1.61 -24.51
C SER A 233 10.64 1.23 -25.28
N ASN A 234 10.75 0.20 -26.12
CA ASN A 234 9.64 -0.26 -26.95
C ASN A 234 8.53 -0.89 -26.11
N MET A 235 7.42 -0.17 -25.96
CA MET A 235 6.21 -0.65 -25.28
C MET A 235 4.95 0.02 -25.86
N ILE A 236 3.80 -0.60 -25.64
CA ILE A 236 2.50 -0.10 -26.12
C ILE A 236 1.65 0.26 -24.90
N VAL A 237 1.25 1.52 -24.79
CA VAL A 237 0.27 2.00 -23.81
C VAL A 237 -1.06 2.20 -24.52
N VAL A 238 -2.09 1.45 -24.13
CA VAL A 238 -3.46 1.64 -24.62
C VAL A 238 -4.24 2.44 -23.59
N LEU A 239 -4.51 3.71 -23.91
CA LEU A 239 -5.38 4.58 -23.11
C LEU A 239 -6.85 4.32 -23.48
N ASN A 240 -7.57 3.69 -22.57
CA ASN A 240 -9.01 3.44 -22.65
C ASN A 240 -9.79 4.61 -22.04
N ASP A 241 -10.14 5.61 -22.86
CA ASP A 241 -10.93 6.76 -22.45
C ASP A 241 -12.43 6.49 -22.60
N ASN A 242 -13.15 6.44 -21.48
CA ASN A 242 -14.60 6.31 -21.46
C ASN A 242 -15.31 7.54 -20.83
N LYS A 243 -14.59 8.64 -20.63
CA LYS A 243 -15.03 9.90 -20.02
C LYS A 243 -15.59 9.79 -18.61
N GLN A 244 -15.33 8.68 -17.92
CA GLN A 244 -15.85 8.42 -16.59
C GLN A 244 -14.76 7.79 -15.74
N VAL A 245 -14.50 8.37 -14.56
CA VAL A 245 -13.61 7.76 -13.58
C VAL A 245 -14.12 6.36 -13.22
N SER A 246 -13.22 5.42 -12.99
CA SER A 246 -13.54 4.01 -12.68
C SER A 246 -14.50 3.86 -11.50
N LEU A 247 -14.62 4.85 -10.63
CA LEU A 247 -15.39 4.81 -9.40
C LEU A 247 -16.72 5.55 -9.53
N PRO A 248 -17.72 5.29 -8.69
CA PRO A 248 -18.89 6.14 -8.58
C PRO A 248 -18.47 7.48 -7.96
N THR A 249 -17.83 8.34 -8.75
CA THR A 249 -17.83 9.80 -8.58
C THR A 249 -19.22 10.39 -8.79
N ALA A 250 -20.26 9.55 -8.91
CA ALA A 250 -21.64 9.97 -8.97
C ALA A 250 -21.98 10.84 -7.77
N THR A 251 -22.30 12.10 -8.07
CA THR A 251 -23.15 12.90 -7.20
C THR A 251 -24.49 12.18 -7.06
N LEU A 252 -25.23 12.46 -5.99
CA LEU A 252 -26.56 11.85 -5.78
C LEU A 252 -27.54 12.11 -6.95
N ASP A 253 -27.28 13.13 -7.77
CA ASP A 253 -28.13 13.56 -8.88
C ASP A 253 -27.60 13.12 -10.26
N GLY A 254 -26.48 12.38 -10.33
CA GLY A 254 -25.93 11.83 -11.57
C GLY A 254 -24.41 11.67 -11.60
N PRO A 255 -23.84 11.07 -12.66
CA PRO A 255 -22.39 10.90 -12.82
C PRO A 255 -21.69 12.27 -12.85
N ALA A 256 -20.64 12.46 -12.03
CA ALA A 256 -19.78 13.63 -12.14
C ALA A 256 -18.77 13.46 -13.29
N SER A 257 -18.41 14.56 -13.94
CA SER A 257 -17.29 14.56 -14.88
C SER A 257 -15.98 14.30 -14.14
N PRO A 258 -15.04 13.52 -14.73
CA PRO A 258 -13.70 13.38 -14.17
C PRO A 258 -13.07 14.74 -13.89
N VAL A 259 -12.52 14.90 -12.68
CA VAL A 259 -11.80 16.11 -12.29
C VAL A 259 -10.36 16.07 -12.82
N GLY A 260 -9.84 17.23 -13.24
CA GLY A 260 -8.46 17.39 -13.70
C GLY A 260 -8.33 18.03 -15.08
N ALA A 261 -7.29 18.86 -15.23
CA ALA A 261 -6.98 19.51 -16.51
C ALA A 261 -6.67 18.50 -17.62
N LEU A 262 -6.10 17.33 -17.29
CA LEU A 262 -5.86 16.26 -18.25
C LEU A 262 -7.16 15.70 -18.83
N SER A 263 -8.15 15.36 -18.00
CA SER A 263 -9.44 14.85 -18.47
C SER A 263 -10.15 15.88 -19.37
N SER A 264 -10.02 17.17 -19.04
CA SER A 264 -10.50 18.27 -19.88
C SER A 264 -9.72 18.39 -21.20
N ALA A 265 -8.40 18.19 -21.17
CA ALA A 265 -7.55 18.20 -22.37
C ALA A 265 -7.87 17.02 -23.31
N LEU A 266 -8.03 15.80 -22.76
CA LEU A 266 -8.47 14.61 -23.50
C LEU A 266 -9.86 14.84 -24.15
N SER A 267 -10.78 15.44 -23.39
CA SER A 267 -12.10 15.83 -23.90
C SER A 267 -12.03 16.85 -25.04
N LYS A 268 -11.12 17.84 -24.95
CA LYS A 268 -10.89 18.85 -26.01
C LYS A 268 -10.29 18.23 -27.27
N ILE A 269 -9.33 17.31 -27.13
CA ILE A 269 -8.74 16.57 -28.25
C ILE A 269 -9.85 15.84 -29.03
N GLN A 270 -10.76 15.17 -28.33
CA GLN A 270 -11.91 14.50 -28.96
C GLN A 270 -12.95 15.47 -29.55
N ALA A 271 -13.15 16.64 -28.95
CA ALA A 271 -14.12 17.64 -29.39
C ALA A 271 -13.64 18.51 -30.56
N SER A 272 -12.35 18.44 -30.92
CA SER A 272 -11.75 19.26 -31.97
C SER A 272 -12.44 19.06 -33.33
N THR A 273 -12.92 20.17 -33.90
CA THR A 273 -13.70 20.20 -35.15
C THR A 273 -12.93 19.67 -36.36
N GLU A 274 -11.61 19.80 -36.36
CA GLU A 274 -10.73 19.25 -37.41
C GLU A 274 -10.73 17.72 -37.39
N PHE A 275 -10.80 17.08 -36.22
CA PHE A 275 -10.91 15.62 -36.09
C PHE A 275 -12.28 15.10 -36.52
N ARG A 276 -13.35 15.84 -36.20
CA ARG A 276 -14.73 15.52 -36.63
C ARG A 276 -14.86 15.59 -38.17
N LYS A 277 -14.21 16.57 -38.80
CA LYS A 277 -14.11 16.69 -40.27
C LYS A 277 -13.25 15.59 -40.88
N LEU A 278 -12.16 15.18 -40.24
CA LEU A 278 -11.31 14.06 -40.69
C LEU A 278 -12.08 12.73 -40.66
N ARG A 279 -12.87 12.48 -39.60
CA ARG A 279 -13.73 11.28 -39.46
C ARG A 279 -14.87 11.26 -40.49
N GLU A 280 -15.45 12.41 -40.81
CA GLU A 280 -16.46 12.57 -41.88
C GLU A 280 -15.84 12.40 -43.28
N ALA A 281 -14.63 12.92 -43.51
CA ALA A 281 -13.89 12.77 -44.76
C ALA A 281 -13.48 11.31 -45.01
N ALA A 282 -13.01 10.60 -43.98
CA ALA A 282 -12.70 9.17 -44.06
C ALA A 282 -13.93 8.33 -44.44
N LYS A 283 -15.09 8.57 -43.80
CA LYS A 283 -16.38 7.92 -44.16
C LYS A 283 -16.83 8.20 -45.59
N SER A 284 -16.47 9.37 -46.14
CA SER A 284 -16.81 9.77 -47.51
C SER A 284 -15.95 9.05 -48.54
N ILE A 285 -14.68 8.81 -48.21
CA ILE A 285 -13.71 8.11 -49.06
C ILE A 285 -14.02 6.60 -49.11
N THR A 286 -14.44 5.97 -48.01
CA THR A 286 -14.84 4.54 -47.99
C THR A 286 -16.08 4.25 -48.84
N LYS A 287 -16.96 5.24 -49.05
CA LYS A 287 -18.14 5.10 -49.93
C LYS A 287 -17.83 5.21 -51.42
N GLN A 288 -16.65 5.72 -51.80
CA GLN A 288 -16.31 5.96 -53.22
C GLN A 288 -15.24 5.03 -53.79
N ILE A 289 -14.54 4.23 -52.97
CA ILE A 289 -13.45 3.37 -53.46
C ILE A 289 -13.91 1.91 -53.49
N GLY A 290 -14.55 1.56 -54.61
CA GLY A 290 -14.58 0.17 -55.08
C GLY A 290 -13.24 -0.18 -55.76
N GLY A 291 -12.72 -1.36 -55.44
CA GLY A 291 -11.81 -2.14 -56.29
C GLY A 291 -10.50 -1.49 -56.75
N GLN A 292 -9.41 -1.86 -56.07
CA GLN A 292 -7.99 -1.71 -56.47
C GLN A 292 -7.39 -0.30 -56.46
N THR A 293 -6.36 -0.09 -55.62
CA THR A 293 -5.01 0.34 -56.07
C THR A 293 -4.02 0.41 -54.90
N HIS A 294 -2.97 -0.41 -54.99
CA HIS A 294 -1.83 -0.51 -54.07
C HIS A 294 -0.84 0.69 -54.14
N GLN A 295 -1.16 1.78 -54.83
CA GLN A 295 -0.21 2.88 -55.10
C GLN A 295 -0.49 4.18 -54.34
N VAL A 296 -1.60 4.29 -53.60
CA VAL A 296 -1.91 5.47 -52.77
C VAL A 296 -1.16 5.43 -51.42
N ALA A 297 -0.64 4.26 -51.02
CA ALA A 297 0.00 4.05 -49.72
C ALA A 297 1.37 4.74 -49.55
N ALA A 298 2.12 5.00 -50.63
CA ALA A 298 3.46 5.59 -50.53
C ALA A 298 3.47 7.12 -50.35
N LYS A 299 2.40 7.83 -50.75
CA LYS A 299 2.31 9.30 -50.64
C LYS A 299 1.68 9.78 -49.33
N VAL A 300 1.06 8.90 -48.54
CA VAL A 300 0.51 9.22 -47.22
C VAL A 300 1.60 9.17 -46.14
N ASP A 301 2.65 8.36 -46.35
CA ASP A 301 3.73 8.16 -45.38
C ASP A 301 4.67 9.38 -45.25
N GLU A 302 4.80 10.18 -46.30
CA GLU A 302 5.54 11.46 -46.29
C GLU A 302 4.71 12.61 -45.68
N TYR A 303 3.37 12.55 -45.79
CA TYR A 303 2.44 13.53 -45.22
C TYR A 303 2.17 13.32 -43.72
N ALA A 304 2.29 12.09 -43.21
CA ALA A 304 2.21 11.78 -41.78
C ALA A 304 3.46 12.22 -41.00
N ARG A 305 4.65 12.25 -41.64
CA ARG A 305 5.91 12.68 -40.99
C ARG A 305 6.12 14.20 -40.97
N GLY A 306 5.34 14.97 -41.75
CA GLY A 306 5.59 16.41 -41.96
C GLY A 306 4.50 17.39 -41.54
N MET A 307 3.29 16.95 -41.17
CA MET A 307 2.15 17.88 -40.96
C MET A 307 1.44 17.82 -39.59
N ILE A 308 1.89 16.98 -38.65
CA ILE A 308 1.42 17.04 -37.23
C ILE A 308 2.28 18.02 -36.40
N SER A 309 3.31 18.60 -36.98
CA SER A 309 4.11 19.70 -36.39
C SER A 309 3.45 21.08 -36.55
N GLY A 310 2.21 21.16 -37.02
CA GLY A 310 1.47 22.41 -37.23
C GLY A 310 0.55 22.75 -36.06
N SER A 311 1.08 23.51 -35.08
CA SER A 311 0.41 24.14 -33.93
C SER A 311 0.09 23.26 -32.69
N GLY A 312 1.15 22.74 -32.06
CA GLY A 312 1.16 22.24 -30.68
C GLY A 312 1.30 20.73 -30.58
N SER A 313 2.45 20.25 -30.09
CA SER A 313 2.64 18.85 -29.66
C SER A 313 1.60 18.46 -28.62
N THR A 314 1.06 17.25 -28.69
CA THR A 314 0.24 16.71 -27.60
C THR A 314 1.11 16.50 -26.36
N LEU A 315 0.51 16.52 -25.16
CA LEU A 315 1.23 16.25 -23.90
C LEU A 315 2.06 14.97 -23.97
N PHE A 316 1.55 13.93 -24.63
CA PHE A 316 2.22 12.64 -24.73
C PHE A 316 3.44 12.67 -25.66
N GLU A 317 3.36 13.43 -26.75
CA GLU A 317 4.51 13.64 -27.65
C GLU A 317 5.61 14.47 -26.97
N GLU A 318 5.24 15.45 -26.14
CA GLU A 318 6.20 16.20 -25.31
C GLU A 318 6.91 15.31 -24.27
N LEU A 319 6.20 14.30 -23.77
CA LEU A 319 6.77 13.26 -22.92
C LEU A 319 7.57 12.21 -23.70
N GLY A 320 7.68 12.31 -25.03
CA GLY A 320 8.47 11.40 -25.87
C GLY A 320 7.73 10.17 -26.38
N LEU A 321 6.41 10.11 -26.28
CA LEU A 321 5.61 8.98 -26.78
C LEU A 321 5.08 9.22 -28.19
N TYR A 322 5.10 8.19 -29.02
CA TYR A 322 4.42 8.21 -30.32
C TYR A 322 2.91 8.05 -30.12
N TYR A 323 2.16 9.12 -30.38
CA TYR A 323 0.73 9.18 -30.11
C TYR A 323 -0.13 8.77 -31.31
N ILE A 324 -1.09 7.86 -31.09
CA ILE A 324 -2.06 7.39 -32.08
C ILE A 324 -3.47 7.54 -31.50
N GLY A 325 -4.28 8.46 -32.01
CA GLY A 325 -5.71 8.55 -31.67
C GLY A 325 -6.24 9.99 -31.60
N PRO A 326 -7.46 10.19 -31.06
CA PRO A 326 -8.37 9.17 -30.53
C PRO A 326 -9.01 8.30 -31.63
N VAL A 327 -9.14 6.99 -31.40
CA VAL A 327 -9.84 6.05 -32.31
C VAL A 327 -11.05 5.39 -31.64
N ASP A 328 -11.94 4.79 -32.43
CA ASP A 328 -13.14 4.12 -31.92
C ASP A 328 -12.79 2.77 -31.29
N GLY A 329 -12.90 2.65 -29.96
CA GLY A 329 -12.59 1.44 -29.21
C GLY A 329 -13.60 0.31 -29.38
N HIS A 330 -14.67 0.52 -30.14
CA HIS A 330 -15.67 -0.51 -30.49
C HIS A 330 -15.61 -0.93 -31.97
N ASN A 331 -14.67 -0.41 -32.76
CA ASN A 331 -14.42 -0.88 -34.12
C ASN A 331 -13.28 -1.90 -34.13
N ILE A 332 -13.62 -3.19 -34.22
CA ILE A 332 -12.64 -4.29 -34.24
C ILE A 332 -11.69 -4.19 -35.43
N GLU A 333 -12.18 -3.79 -36.61
CA GLU A 333 -11.34 -3.68 -37.82
C GLU A 333 -10.25 -2.63 -37.64
N ASP A 334 -10.62 -1.45 -37.12
CA ASP A 334 -9.67 -0.37 -36.84
C ASP A 334 -8.65 -0.82 -35.78
N LEU A 335 -9.11 -1.44 -34.69
CA LEU A 335 -8.24 -1.91 -33.60
C LEU A 335 -7.23 -2.96 -34.08
N VAL A 336 -7.68 -3.99 -34.82
CA VAL A 336 -6.81 -5.03 -35.37
C VAL A 336 -5.78 -4.41 -36.31
N THR A 337 -6.21 -3.55 -37.23
CA THR A 337 -5.32 -2.88 -38.19
C THR A 337 -4.25 -2.04 -37.47
N ILE A 338 -4.63 -1.28 -36.45
CA ILE A 338 -3.70 -0.45 -35.68
C ILE A 338 -2.71 -1.34 -34.92
N PHE A 339 -3.18 -2.37 -34.22
CA PHE A 339 -2.30 -3.25 -33.45
C PHE A 339 -1.35 -4.04 -34.34
N GLU A 340 -1.77 -4.54 -35.50
CA GLU A 340 -0.89 -5.21 -36.46
C GLU A 340 0.17 -4.25 -37.02
N LYS A 341 -0.23 -3.01 -37.32
CA LYS A 341 0.71 -1.98 -37.78
C LYS A 341 1.73 -1.65 -36.70
N VAL A 342 1.30 -1.43 -35.46
CA VAL A 342 2.23 -1.14 -34.34
C VAL A 342 3.13 -2.34 -34.02
N LYS A 343 2.59 -3.57 -34.00
CA LYS A 343 3.37 -4.80 -33.78
C LYS A 343 4.45 -5.03 -34.86
N SER A 344 4.21 -4.58 -36.09
CA SER A 344 5.16 -4.71 -37.21
C SER A 344 6.17 -3.56 -37.32
N MET A 345 6.02 -2.46 -36.57
CA MET A 345 6.97 -1.37 -36.57
C MET A 345 8.30 -1.78 -35.89
N PRO A 346 9.45 -1.60 -36.55
CA PRO A 346 10.74 -1.84 -35.92
C PRO A 346 11.07 -0.71 -34.94
N ALA A 347 11.10 -1.03 -33.65
CA ALA A 347 11.55 -0.16 -32.56
C ALA A 347 10.97 1.28 -32.57
N PRO A 348 9.64 1.46 -32.50
CA PRO A 348 9.02 2.79 -32.54
C PRO A 348 9.21 3.62 -31.25
N GLY A 349 9.90 3.09 -30.24
CA GLY A 349 9.91 3.64 -28.89
C GLY A 349 8.59 3.35 -28.16
N PRO A 350 8.25 4.12 -27.11
CA PRO A 350 6.97 4.00 -26.41
C PRO A 350 5.83 4.57 -27.27
N VAL A 351 4.81 3.75 -27.55
CA VAL A 351 3.63 4.13 -28.33
C VAL A 351 2.43 4.30 -27.41
N LEU A 352 1.68 5.40 -27.53
CA LEU A 352 0.40 5.58 -26.85
C LEU A 352 -0.76 5.53 -27.86
N ILE A 353 -1.62 4.52 -27.72
CA ILE A 353 -2.84 4.35 -28.51
C ILE A 353 -4.03 4.82 -27.67
N HIS A 354 -4.64 5.94 -28.05
CA HIS A 354 -5.82 6.49 -27.39
C HIS A 354 -7.08 5.96 -28.07
N ILE A 355 -7.83 5.11 -27.37
CA ILE A 355 -9.12 4.59 -27.80
C ILE A 355 -10.26 5.21 -26.99
N VAL A 356 -11.42 5.36 -27.61
CA VAL A 356 -12.63 5.87 -26.96
C VAL A 356 -13.66 4.76 -26.84
N THR A 357 -14.10 4.45 -25.61
CA THR A 357 -15.09 3.41 -25.33
C THR A 357 -16.30 3.93 -24.55
N GLU A 358 -17.34 3.12 -24.45
CA GLU A 358 -18.55 3.41 -23.68
C GLU A 358 -18.71 2.38 -22.55
N LYS A 359 -18.80 2.84 -21.29
CA LYS A 359 -19.14 1.95 -20.16
C LYS A 359 -20.52 1.34 -20.34
N GLY A 360 -20.60 0.02 -20.16
CA GLY A 360 -21.84 -0.74 -20.30
C GLY A 360 -22.25 -1.07 -21.73
N LYS A 361 -21.37 -0.82 -22.73
CA LYS A 361 -21.67 -0.97 -24.16
C LYS A 361 -22.44 -2.26 -24.48
N GLY A 362 -23.54 -2.10 -25.19
CA GLY A 362 -24.38 -3.17 -25.73
C GLY A 362 -25.31 -3.81 -24.70
N TYR A 363 -25.36 -3.32 -23.46
CA TYR A 363 -26.33 -3.72 -22.45
C TYR A 363 -27.23 -2.53 -22.06
N PRO A 364 -28.44 -2.39 -22.65
CA PRO A 364 -29.29 -1.20 -22.49
C PRO A 364 -29.61 -0.80 -21.04
N PRO A 365 -29.81 -1.74 -20.07
CA PRO A 365 -29.99 -1.37 -18.67
C PRO A 365 -28.76 -0.69 -18.06
N ALA A 366 -27.54 -1.13 -18.37
CA ALA A 366 -26.33 -0.48 -17.90
C ALA A 366 -26.11 0.88 -18.57
N GLU A 367 -26.39 1.01 -19.87
CA GLU A 367 -26.24 2.29 -20.59
C GLU A 367 -27.19 3.39 -20.06
N LYS A 368 -28.35 3.01 -19.51
CA LYS A 368 -29.32 3.96 -18.94
C LYS A 368 -29.11 4.25 -17.46
N ALA A 369 -28.41 3.39 -16.72
CA ALA A 369 -28.22 3.54 -15.28
C ALA A 369 -27.30 4.74 -14.95
N ALA A 370 -27.62 5.46 -13.87
CA ALA A 370 -26.85 6.64 -13.44
C ALA A 370 -25.39 6.30 -13.06
N ASP A 371 -25.18 5.15 -12.42
CA ASP A 371 -23.85 4.59 -12.10
C ASP A 371 -23.31 3.66 -13.19
N ARG A 372 -24.00 3.61 -14.34
CA ARG A 372 -23.77 2.68 -15.45
C ARG A 372 -23.70 1.20 -15.04
N MET A 373 -24.23 0.81 -13.88
CA MET A 373 -24.06 -0.54 -13.32
C MET A 373 -22.57 -0.96 -13.21
N HIS A 374 -21.72 -0.06 -12.68
CA HIS A 374 -20.29 -0.34 -12.49
C HIS A 374 -20.02 -1.58 -11.63
N GLY A 375 -20.43 -1.53 -10.36
CA GLY A 375 -20.39 -2.65 -9.44
C GLY A 375 -21.80 -3.16 -9.16
N VAL A 376 -22.10 -4.37 -9.60
CA VAL A 376 -23.44 -4.96 -9.45
C VAL A 376 -23.44 -6.10 -8.44
N VAL A 377 -24.53 -6.23 -7.69
CA VAL A 377 -24.89 -7.50 -7.04
C VAL A 377 -25.62 -8.39 -8.05
N LYS A 378 -26.17 -9.53 -7.62
CA LYS A 378 -27.04 -10.34 -8.50
C LYS A 378 -28.17 -9.48 -9.07
N PHE A 379 -28.50 -9.63 -10.34
CA PHE A 379 -29.51 -8.81 -11.02
C PHE A 379 -30.27 -9.60 -12.08
N ASP A 380 -31.44 -9.11 -12.45
CA ASP A 380 -32.21 -9.64 -13.58
C ASP A 380 -31.63 -9.10 -14.91
N PRO A 381 -31.13 -9.97 -15.82
CA PRO A 381 -30.57 -9.54 -17.10
C PRO A 381 -31.53 -8.76 -18.00
N LYS A 382 -32.84 -9.06 -17.99
CA LYS A 382 -33.81 -8.35 -18.85
C LYS A 382 -33.96 -6.90 -18.41
N THR A 383 -34.09 -6.69 -17.10
CA THR A 383 -34.48 -5.39 -16.53
C THR A 383 -33.33 -4.59 -15.93
N GLY A 384 -32.19 -5.23 -15.64
CA GLY A 384 -31.09 -4.65 -14.86
C GLY A 384 -31.39 -4.51 -13.37
N LYS A 385 -32.55 -4.97 -12.88
CA LYS A 385 -32.97 -4.81 -11.49
C LYS A 385 -32.07 -5.64 -10.58
N GLN A 386 -31.34 -4.96 -9.71
CA GLN A 386 -30.43 -5.59 -8.74
C GLN A 386 -31.19 -6.15 -7.52
N PHE A 387 -30.88 -7.38 -7.13
CA PHE A 387 -31.41 -8.06 -5.96
C PHE A 387 -30.58 -7.70 -4.73
N LYS A 388 -30.84 -6.51 -4.16
CA LYS A 388 -30.21 -6.08 -2.91
C LYS A 388 -30.99 -6.63 -1.72
N ALA A 389 -30.29 -7.20 -0.73
CA ALA A 389 -30.92 -7.56 0.53
C ALA A 389 -31.41 -6.29 1.23
N LYS A 390 -32.66 -6.29 1.72
CA LYS A 390 -33.15 -5.21 2.58
C LYS A 390 -32.37 -5.27 3.90
N SER A 391 -31.77 -4.16 4.30
CA SER A 391 -31.15 -4.00 5.61
C SER A 391 -31.99 -3.06 6.46
N SER A 392 -32.07 -3.36 7.76
CA SER A 392 -32.74 -2.50 8.75
C SER A 392 -31.87 -1.31 9.17
N THR A 393 -30.59 -1.30 8.80
CA THR A 393 -29.59 -0.29 9.19
C THR A 393 -28.91 0.30 7.94
N LEU A 394 -28.27 1.46 8.12
CA LEU A 394 -27.47 2.10 7.09
C LEU A 394 -26.04 1.54 7.06
N SER A 395 -25.29 1.86 6.01
CA SER A 395 -23.86 1.57 5.96
C SER A 395 -23.07 2.47 6.92
N TYR A 396 -21.92 1.99 7.42
CA TYR A 396 -21.00 2.85 8.19
C TYR A 396 -20.62 4.13 7.41
N THR A 397 -20.41 4.00 6.10
CA THR A 397 -20.19 5.12 5.17
C THR A 397 -21.30 6.17 5.24
N GLN A 398 -22.56 5.74 5.27
CA GLN A 398 -23.68 6.68 5.33
C GLN A 398 -23.80 7.32 6.72
N TYR A 399 -23.60 6.56 7.80
CA TYR A 399 -23.57 7.13 9.15
C TYR A 399 -22.45 8.16 9.33
N PHE A 400 -21.25 7.90 8.79
CA PHE A 400 -20.16 8.86 8.73
C PHE A 400 -20.59 10.14 8.01
N ALA A 401 -21.15 10.02 6.80
CA ALA A 401 -21.53 11.17 5.99
C ALA A 401 -22.63 12.01 6.67
N GLU A 402 -23.66 11.37 7.23
CA GLU A 402 -24.74 12.07 7.95
C GLU A 402 -24.19 12.81 9.18
N SER A 403 -23.28 12.18 9.94
CA SER A 403 -22.67 12.82 11.10
C SER A 403 -21.75 13.98 10.73
N LEU A 404 -20.94 13.83 9.67
CA LEU A 404 -20.06 14.89 9.19
C LEU A 404 -20.87 16.10 8.68
N ILE A 405 -22.01 15.86 8.03
CA ILE A 405 -22.93 16.93 7.63
C ILE A 405 -23.41 17.70 8.86
N GLN A 406 -23.77 17.03 9.95
CA GLN A 406 -24.20 17.70 11.19
C GLN A 406 -23.10 18.56 11.81
N GLU A 407 -21.84 18.11 11.79
CA GLU A 407 -20.72 18.93 12.24
C GLU A 407 -20.51 20.15 11.33
N ALA A 408 -20.59 19.97 10.01
CA ALA A 408 -20.42 21.04 9.03
C ALA A 408 -21.59 22.03 8.94
N GLU A 409 -22.79 21.68 9.45
CA GLU A 409 -23.90 22.63 9.60
C GLU A 409 -23.64 23.68 10.69
N ILE A 410 -22.73 23.38 11.62
CA ILE A 410 -22.43 24.21 12.79
C ILE A 410 -21.09 24.92 12.62
N ASP A 411 -20.11 24.27 12.00
CA ASP A 411 -18.77 24.80 11.76
C ASP A 411 -18.54 24.98 10.25
N ASP A 412 -18.41 26.24 9.83
CA ASP A 412 -18.21 26.62 8.43
C ASP A 412 -16.80 26.24 7.91
N LYS A 413 -15.85 25.98 8.82
CA LYS A 413 -14.47 25.57 8.51
C LYS A 413 -14.33 24.09 8.17
N VAL A 414 -15.35 23.28 8.44
CA VAL A 414 -15.35 21.86 8.07
C VAL A 414 -15.45 21.72 6.56
N VAL A 415 -14.43 21.10 5.97
CA VAL A 415 -14.35 20.79 4.54
C VAL A 415 -14.07 19.32 4.35
N ALA A 416 -14.57 18.74 3.26
CA ALA A 416 -14.44 17.32 2.97
C ALA A 416 -13.59 17.10 1.71
N ILE A 417 -12.73 16.09 1.73
CA ILE A 417 -11.81 15.76 0.63
C ILE A 417 -11.93 14.26 0.34
N HIS A 418 -12.01 13.88 -0.93
CA HIS A 418 -11.83 12.49 -1.37
C HIS A 418 -10.97 12.41 -2.63
N ALA A 419 -10.38 11.23 -2.86
CA ALA A 419 -9.64 10.91 -4.08
C ALA A 419 -10.51 10.05 -5.02
N ALA A 420 -11.37 10.67 -5.84
CA ALA A 420 -12.33 10.00 -6.75
C ALA A 420 -13.34 9.02 -6.12
N MET A 421 -13.48 9.03 -4.79
CA MET A 421 -14.29 8.06 -4.05
C MET A 421 -15.62 8.61 -3.50
N GLY A 422 -16.22 9.65 -4.09
CA GLY A 422 -17.40 10.34 -3.53
C GLY A 422 -18.54 9.43 -3.06
N GLY A 423 -18.99 8.47 -3.88
CA GLY A 423 -19.98 7.48 -3.46
C GLY A 423 -19.44 6.37 -2.54
N GLY A 424 -18.16 6.05 -2.66
CA GLY A 424 -17.49 5.04 -1.82
C GLY A 424 -17.30 5.48 -0.38
N THR A 425 -16.99 6.76 -0.15
CA THR A 425 -16.77 7.36 1.17
C THR A 425 -17.98 8.13 1.71
N GLY A 426 -19.07 8.20 0.94
CA GLY A 426 -20.29 8.91 1.32
C GLY A 426 -20.18 10.43 1.20
N LEU A 427 -19.08 10.96 0.69
CA LEU A 427 -18.93 12.40 0.47
C LEU A 427 -19.82 12.93 -0.66
N ASN A 428 -20.45 12.08 -1.46
CA ASN A 428 -21.52 12.50 -2.36
C ASN A 428 -22.74 13.09 -1.62
N TYR A 429 -23.04 12.62 -0.40
CA TYR A 429 -24.07 13.24 0.47
C TYR A 429 -23.60 14.60 0.97
N PHE A 430 -22.34 14.73 1.38
CA PHE A 430 -21.76 15.98 1.84
C PHE A 430 -21.71 17.03 0.73
N HIS A 431 -21.22 16.67 -0.46
CA HIS A 431 -21.17 17.53 -1.64
C HIS A 431 -22.55 18.05 -2.04
N LYS A 432 -23.61 17.22 -1.96
CA LYS A 432 -24.98 17.67 -2.23
C LYS A 432 -25.42 18.79 -1.28
N ARG A 433 -25.00 18.73 -0.01
CA ARG A 433 -25.35 19.73 1.00
C ARG A 433 -24.44 20.96 0.95
N PHE A 434 -23.15 20.76 0.67
CA PHE A 434 -22.09 21.76 0.71
C PHE A 434 -21.14 21.63 -0.50
N PRO A 435 -21.58 22.02 -1.71
CA PRO A 435 -20.80 21.82 -2.94
C PRO A 435 -19.46 22.57 -2.90
N ASP A 436 -19.43 23.79 -2.37
CA ASP A 436 -18.22 24.63 -2.30
C ASP A 436 -17.23 24.20 -1.19
N ARG A 437 -17.55 23.17 -0.41
CA ARG A 437 -16.71 22.66 0.70
C ARG A 437 -16.36 21.18 0.54
N CYS A 438 -16.57 20.60 -0.63
CA CYS A 438 -16.23 19.21 -0.93
C CYS A 438 -15.30 19.15 -2.14
N PHE A 439 -14.10 18.59 -1.96
CA PHE A 439 -13.07 18.56 -2.99
C PHE A 439 -12.81 17.13 -3.46
N ASP A 440 -12.96 16.90 -4.76
CA ASP A 440 -12.47 15.70 -5.43
C ASP A 440 -11.11 16.01 -6.07
N VAL A 441 -10.07 15.28 -5.66
CA VAL A 441 -8.72 15.44 -6.21
C VAL A 441 -8.39 14.44 -7.32
N GLY A 442 -9.35 13.62 -7.75
CA GLY A 442 -9.11 12.51 -8.68
C GLY A 442 -8.43 11.35 -7.98
N ILE A 443 -7.89 10.38 -8.74
CA ILE A 443 -7.13 9.26 -8.17
C ILE A 443 -5.72 9.75 -7.81
N ALA A 444 -5.62 10.53 -6.73
CA ALA A 444 -4.40 11.20 -6.30
C ALA A 444 -4.35 11.31 -4.77
N GLU A 445 -4.26 10.16 -4.09
CA GLU A 445 -4.28 10.08 -2.63
C GLU A 445 -3.15 10.89 -1.96
N GLN A 446 -1.95 10.88 -2.55
CA GLN A 446 -0.84 11.73 -2.10
C GLN A 446 -1.24 13.21 -2.10
N HIS A 447 -1.80 13.68 -3.22
CA HIS A 447 -2.27 15.05 -3.34
C HIS A 447 -3.42 15.32 -2.36
N ALA A 448 -4.34 14.38 -2.13
CA ALA A 448 -5.43 14.54 -1.15
C ALA A 448 -4.90 14.88 0.25
N VAL A 449 -3.84 14.17 0.68
CA VAL A 449 -3.23 14.37 2.01
C VAL A 449 -2.53 15.73 2.09
N THR A 450 -1.65 16.07 1.14
CA THR A 450 -0.95 17.36 1.15
C THR A 450 -1.91 18.53 0.93
N PHE A 451 -2.95 18.36 0.12
CA PHE A 451 -4.02 19.34 -0.06
C PHE A 451 -4.77 19.58 1.27
N ALA A 452 -5.09 18.52 2.01
CA ALA A 452 -5.64 18.64 3.36
C ALA A 452 -4.67 19.37 4.30
N ALA A 453 -3.37 19.07 4.25
CA ALA A 453 -2.36 19.75 5.04
C ALA A 453 -2.36 21.27 4.75
N GLY A 454 -2.40 21.67 3.48
CA GLY A 454 -2.49 23.08 3.08
C GLY A 454 -3.74 23.77 3.61
N LEU A 455 -4.91 23.11 3.52
CA LEU A 455 -6.16 23.65 4.08
C LEU A 455 -6.10 23.79 5.62
N ALA A 456 -5.50 22.81 6.31
CA ALA A 456 -5.32 22.86 7.76
C ALA A 456 -4.37 23.99 8.18
N ALA A 457 -3.30 24.24 7.41
CA ALA A 457 -2.36 25.33 7.64
C ALA A 457 -3.03 26.72 7.53
N GLU A 458 -4.05 26.85 6.68
CA GLU A 458 -4.88 28.05 6.54
C GLU A 458 -6.05 28.12 7.55
N GLY A 459 -6.09 27.20 8.52
CA GLY A 459 -7.05 27.22 9.62
C GLY A 459 -8.42 26.61 9.30
N LEU A 460 -8.57 25.89 8.19
CA LEU A 460 -9.73 25.04 7.92
C LEU A 460 -9.63 23.70 8.67
N LYS A 461 -10.75 22.95 8.71
CA LYS A 461 -10.87 21.64 9.35
C LYS A 461 -11.11 20.55 8.32
N PRO A 462 -10.06 20.09 7.62
CA PRO A 462 -10.22 19.12 6.54
C PRO A 462 -10.47 17.71 7.07
N PHE A 463 -11.57 17.11 6.62
CA PHE A 463 -11.85 15.69 6.71
C PHE A 463 -11.46 15.01 5.39
N CYS A 464 -10.31 14.35 5.40
CA CYS A 464 -9.83 13.54 4.29
C CYS A 464 -10.44 12.14 4.38
N ALA A 465 -11.50 11.90 3.62
CA ALA A 465 -12.19 10.61 3.56
C ALA A 465 -11.57 9.73 2.48
N ILE A 466 -10.99 8.61 2.90
CA ILE A 466 -10.15 7.75 2.07
C ILE A 466 -10.29 6.29 2.54
N TYR A 467 -10.07 5.31 1.67
CA TYR A 467 -10.03 3.92 2.13
C TYR A 467 -8.71 3.65 2.85
N SER A 468 -8.74 2.78 3.86
CA SER A 468 -7.53 2.32 4.57
C SER A 468 -6.46 1.77 3.61
N SER A 469 -6.86 0.98 2.61
CA SER A 469 -5.92 0.44 1.61
C SER A 469 -5.34 1.54 0.72
N PHE A 470 -6.12 2.53 0.30
CA PHE A 470 -5.65 3.59 -0.61
C PHE A 470 -4.79 4.65 0.10
N LEU A 471 -4.98 4.87 1.40
CA LEU A 471 -4.13 5.78 2.17
C LEU A 471 -2.67 5.31 2.25
N GLN A 472 -2.39 4.02 2.02
CA GLN A 472 -1.01 3.51 1.90
C GLN A 472 -0.20 4.29 0.86
N ARG A 473 -0.84 4.79 -0.21
CA ARG A 473 -0.19 5.61 -1.24
C ARG A 473 0.17 7.01 -0.74
N GLY A 474 -0.58 7.56 0.21
CA GLY A 474 -0.36 8.87 0.81
C GLY A 474 0.49 8.85 2.08
N TYR A 475 1.15 7.74 2.41
CA TYR A 475 1.76 7.56 3.73
C TYR A 475 2.88 8.56 4.03
N ASP A 476 3.79 8.83 3.09
CA ASP A 476 4.82 9.86 3.27
C ASP A 476 4.21 11.25 3.50
N GLN A 477 3.11 11.58 2.82
CA GLN A 477 2.42 12.85 3.02
C GLN A 477 1.77 12.91 4.42
N VAL A 478 1.28 11.78 4.96
CA VAL A 478 0.83 11.72 6.35
C VAL A 478 2.00 11.96 7.31
N VAL A 479 3.16 11.33 7.09
CA VAL A 479 4.33 11.44 7.96
C VAL A 479 4.93 12.85 7.91
N HIS A 480 5.25 13.33 6.71
CA HIS A 480 6.03 14.54 6.47
C HIS A 480 5.17 15.81 6.44
N ASP A 481 4.05 15.78 5.70
CA ASP A 481 3.26 16.98 5.46
C ASP A 481 2.25 17.24 6.59
N VAL A 482 1.90 16.21 7.36
CA VAL A 482 0.86 16.30 8.40
C VAL A 482 1.40 16.05 9.82
N ASP A 483 1.91 14.86 10.12
CA ASP A 483 2.29 14.47 11.49
C ASP A 483 3.48 15.25 12.01
N LEU A 484 4.55 15.36 11.21
CA LEU A 484 5.74 16.13 11.57
C LEU A 484 5.42 17.61 11.85
N GLN A 485 4.50 18.18 11.09
CA GLN A 485 4.07 19.57 11.21
C GLN A 485 2.93 19.77 12.24
N LYS A 486 2.42 18.69 12.83
CA LYS A 486 1.29 18.69 13.78
C LYS A 486 0.02 19.34 13.21
N LEU A 487 -0.20 19.23 11.90
CA LEU A 487 -1.37 19.84 11.26
C LEU A 487 -2.64 19.03 11.57
N PRO A 488 -3.77 19.67 11.93
CA PRO A 488 -4.98 18.97 12.34
C PRO A 488 -5.79 18.44 11.16
N VAL A 489 -5.21 17.53 10.38
CA VAL A 489 -5.95 16.78 9.35
C VAL A 489 -6.72 15.62 10.01
N ARG A 490 -7.99 15.44 9.64
CA ARG A 490 -8.84 14.33 10.10
C ARG A 490 -8.97 13.27 9.01
N PHE A 491 -8.39 12.10 9.21
CA PHE A 491 -8.50 10.99 8.27
C PHE A 491 -9.68 10.09 8.63
N ALA A 492 -10.71 10.09 7.78
CA ALA A 492 -11.84 9.18 7.87
C ALA A 492 -11.56 7.94 7.00
N MET A 493 -11.07 6.87 7.63
CA MET A 493 -10.57 5.68 6.93
C MET A 493 -11.65 4.60 6.80
N ASP A 494 -12.35 4.63 5.67
CA ASP A 494 -13.36 3.62 5.31
C ASP A 494 -12.68 2.32 4.83
N ARG A 495 -13.43 1.21 4.71
CA ARG A 495 -12.94 -0.11 4.25
C ARG A 495 -11.76 -0.63 5.09
N ALA A 496 -11.71 -0.27 6.36
CA ALA A 496 -10.68 -0.78 7.25
C ALA A 496 -10.93 -2.26 7.59
N GLY A 497 -9.87 -3.07 7.61
CA GLY A 497 -9.95 -4.52 7.82
C GLY A 497 -10.29 -5.29 6.54
N LEU A 498 -10.93 -6.45 6.73
CA LEU A 498 -11.33 -7.36 5.67
C LEU A 498 -12.52 -6.79 4.87
N VAL A 499 -12.40 -6.76 3.55
CA VAL A 499 -13.37 -6.08 2.66
C VAL A 499 -14.26 -7.04 1.85
N GLY A 500 -14.06 -8.35 1.98
CA GLY A 500 -14.82 -9.38 1.29
C GLY A 500 -14.37 -9.63 -0.15
N ALA A 501 -15.30 -9.47 -1.07
CA ALA A 501 -15.23 -9.92 -2.46
C ALA A 501 -14.14 -9.26 -3.32
N ASP A 502 -13.50 -8.19 -2.82
CA ASP A 502 -12.40 -7.49 -3.50
C ASP A 502 -11.04 -8.08 -3.13
N GLY A 503 -10.96 -8.89 -2.07
CA GLY A 503 -9.78 -9.66 -1.72
C GLY A 503 -8.62 -8.85 -1.18
N PRO A 504 -7.39 -9.41 -1.23
CA PRO A 504 -6.24 -8.87 -0.51
C PRO A 504 -5.74 -7.55 -1.07
N THR A 505 -6.03 -7.22 -2.33
CA THR A 505 -5.66 -5.94 -2.94
C THR A 505 -6.41 -4.74 -2.37
N HIS A 506 -7.52 -4.96 -1.66
CA HIS A 506 -8.34 -3.89 -1.09
C HIS A 506 -8.46 -4.01 0.43
N CYS A 507 -7.72 -4.94 1.05
CA CYS A 507 -7.79 -5.19 2.48
C CYS A 507 -7.09 -4.07 3.26
N GLY A 508 -7.82 -3.38 4.14
CA GLY A 508 -7.29 -2.34 5.01
C GLY A 508 -6.62 -2.92 6.27
N ALA A 509 -5.62 -3.77 6.09
CA ALA A 509 -5.00 -4.53 7.18
C ALA A 509 -3.91 -3.78 7.95
N PHE A 510 -3.29 -2.78 7.33
CA PHE A 510 -2.01 -2.22 7.81
C PHE A 510 -2.13 -0.83 8.46
N ASP A 511 -3.30 -0.17 8.38
CA ASP A 511 -3.47 1.22 8.85
C ASP A 511 -3.19 1.41 10.34
N ILE A 512 -3.47 0.42 11.19
CA ILE A 512 -3.17 0.55 12.61
C ILE A 512 -1.65 0.64 12.82
N ALA A 513 -0.87 -0.21 12.13
CA ALA A 513 0.58 -0.26 12.27
C ALA A 513 1.25 1.02 11.75
N TYR A 514 0.88 1.48 10.54
CA TYR A 514 1.53 2.65 9.95
C TYR A 514 1.01 4.00 10.51
N MET A 515 -0.21 4.06 11.06
CA MET A 515 -0.72 5.30 11.66
C MET A 515 -0.34 5.44 13.14
N ALA A 516 -0.35 4.35 13.91
CA ALA A 516 -0.10 4.41 15.36
C ALA A 516 1.37 4.62 15.72
N CYS A 517 2.30 4.28 14.83
CA CYS A 517 3.72 4.54 15.01
C CYS A 517 4.10 6.02 14.90
N LEU A 518 3.22 6.87 14.34
CA LEU A 518 3.46 8.29 14.12
C LEU A 518 3.26 9.10 15.41
N PRO A 519 4.23 9.91 15.86
CA PRO A 519 4.22 10.56 17.17
C PRO A 519 2.97 11.38 17.52
N ASN A 520 2.48 12.22 16.61
CA ASN A 520 1.44 13.20 16.94
C ASN A 520 0.01 12.72 16.66
N MET A 521 -0.16 11.54 16.07
CA MET A 521 -1.43 11.00 15.61
C MET A 521 -2.36 10.54 16.76
N VAL A 522 -3.62 10.95 16.70
CA VAL A 522 -4.72 10.33 17.47
C VAL A 522 -5.36 9.23 16.61
N VAL A 523 -5.41 7.99 17.10
CA VAL A 523 -5.83 6.82 16.34
C VAL A 523 -7.03 6.16 17.00
N MET A 524 -8.19 6.19 16.33
CA MET A 524 -9.49 5.74 16.84
C MET A 524 -10.10 4.60 16.00
N ALA A 525 -10.94 3.76 16.62
CA ALA A 525 -11.75 2.78 15.89
C ALA A 525 -13.11 2.55 16.60
N PRO A 526 -14.25 2.89 15.96
CA PRO A 526 -15.55 2.74 16.56
C PRO A 526 -15.98 1.28 16.60
N SER A 527 -16.59 0.85 17.69
CA SER A 527 -17.13 -0.50 17.84
C SER A 527 -18.50 -0.69 17.19
N ASP A 528 -19.22 0.40 16.95
CA ASP A 528 -20.54 0.46 16.30
C ASP A 528 -20.79 1.82 15.65
N GLU A 529 -21.93 1.98 14.98
CA GLU A 529 -22.28 3.21 14.27
C GLU A 529 -22.52 4.43 15.16
N ALA A 530 -22.91 4.24 16.43
CA ALA A 530 -23.06 5.35 17.36
C ALA A 530 -21.68 5.87 17.78
N GLU A 531 -20.74 4.96 18.08
CA GLU A 531 -19.35 5.31 18.34
C GLU A 531 -18.70 6.01 17.14
N LEU A 532 -19.03 5.63 15.90
CA LEU A 532 -18.55 6.33 14.71
C LEU A 532 -18.98 7.80 14.72
N MET A 533 -20.25 8.10 15.01
CA MET A 533 -20.73 9.48 15.12
C MET A 533 -20.02 10.25 16.24
N HIS A 534 -19.80 9.61 17.40
CA HIS A 534 -19.03 10.18 18.49
C HIS A 534 -17.58 10.49 18.09
N MET A 535 -16.93 9.62 17.31
CA MET A 535 -15.57 9.82 16.81
C MET A 535 -15.49 10.92 15.76
N VAL A 536 -16.49 11.08 14.89
CA VAL A 536 -16.60 12.23 13.97
C VAL A 536 -16.65 13.54 14.76
N ALA A 537 -17.52 13.62 15.77
CA ALA A 537 -17.61 14.78 16.65
C ALA A 537 -16.30 15.03 17.43
N THR A 538 -15.65 13.96 17.90
CA THR A 538 -14.33 14.04 18.56
C THR A 538 -13.30 14.64 17.62
N ALA A 539 -13.16 14.10 16.41
CA ALA A 539 -12.21 14.57 15.40
C ALA A 539 -12.45 16.04 15.00
N ALA A 540 -13.71 16.48 14.93
CA ALA A 540 -14.06 17.88 14.64
C ALA A 540 -13.52 18.87 15.70
N THR A 541 -13.30 18.41 16.94
CA THR A 541 -12.77 19.22 18.06
C THR A 541 -11.24 19.23 18.19
N ILE A 542 -10.52 18.39 17.44
CA ILE A 542 -9.04 18.30 17.54
C ILE A 542 -8.39 19.31 16.58
N ASP A 543 -7.89 20.42 17.13
CA ASP A 543 -7.31 21.52 16.33
C ASP A 543 -5.78 21.67 16.47
N ASP A 544 -5.12 20.81 17.24
CA ASP A 544 -3.69 20.94 17.60
C ASP A 544 -2.77 19.82 17.07
N ARG A 545 -3.33 18.80 16.43
CA ARG A 545 -2.63 17.61 15.92
C ARG A 545 -3.50 16.79 14.96
N PRO A 546 -2.93 15.91 14.13
CA PRO A 546 -3.74 15.06 13.27
C PRO A 546 -4.50 13.97 14.03
N SER A 547 -5.58 13.49 13.42
CA SER A 547 -6.36 12.37 13.94
C SER A 547 -6.87 11.46 12.82
N CYS A 548 -7.07 10.19 13.12
CA CYS A 548 -7.71 9.24 12.23
C CYS A 548 -8.73 8.37 12.97
N PHE A 549 -9.77 7.96 12.26
CA PHE A 549 -10.69 6.92 12.71
C PHE A 549 -10.96 5.93 11.58
N ARG A 550 -10.83 4.65 11.90
CA ARG A 550 -10.99 3.55 10.94
C ARG A 550 -12.34 2.86 11.10
N PHE A 551 -13.07 2.59 10.03
CA PHE A 551 -14.33 1.86 10.09
C PHE A 551 -14.50 0.87 8.93
N PRO A 552 -15.19 -0.26 9.15
CA PRO A 552 -15.22 -1.35 8.18
C PRO A 552 -16.20 -1.07 7.04
N ARG A 553 -16.03 -1.81 5.95
CA ARG A 553 -17.07 -1.95 4.94
C ARG A 553 -18.25 -2.74 5.54
N GLY A 554 -19.45 -2.19 5.52
CA GLY A 554 -20.66 -2.92 5.92
C GLY A 554 -21.72 -2.02 6.51
N ASN A 555 -22.74 -2.66 7.09
CA ASN A 555 -23.85 -1.98 7.76
C ASN A 555 -23.64 -1.94 9.26
N GLY A 556 -24.24 -0.92 9.90
CA GLY A 556 -24.29 -0.82 11.35
C GLY A 556 -25.06 -1.98 11.99
N ILE A 557 -24.86 -2.17 13.29
CA ILE A 557 -25.41 -3.29 14.06
C ILE A 557 -26.82 -3.02 14.62
N GLY A 558 -27.33 -1.80 14.47
CA GLY A 558 -28.60 -1.35 15.05
C GLY A 558 -28.43 -0.73 16.44
N ALA A 559 -27.30 -0.06 16.68
CA ALA A 559 -27.04 0.66 17.93
C ALA A 559 -28.03 1.84 18.11
N THR A 560 -28.23 2.26 19.36
CA THR A 560 -29.02 3.47 19.64
C THR A 560 -28.24 4.70 19.16
N LEU A 561 -28.78 5.37 18.15
CA LEU A 561 -28.13 6.52 17.54
C LEU A 561 -28.27 7.79 18.41
N PRO A 562 -27.26 8.66 18.43
CA PRO A 562 -27.39 10.01 18.95
C PRO A 562 -28.54 10.79 18.27
N LEU A 563 -29.13 11.74 19.02
CA LEU A 563 -30.21 12.58 18.49
C LEU A 563 -29.73 13.34 17.25
N ASN A 564 -30.54 13.33 16.19
CA ASN A 564 -30.26 13.99 14.91
C ASN A 564 -28.94 13.55 14.26
N ASN A 565 -28.44 12.34 14.53
CA ASN A 565 -27.17 11.82 14.01
C ASN A 565 -25.93 12.65 14.39
N LYS A 566 -26.03 13.49 15.43
CA LYS A 566 -24.94 14.31 15.91
C LYS A 566 -24.24 13.65 17.10
N GLY A 567 -22.97 13.31 16.93
CA GLY A 567 -22.16 12.73 18.00
C GLY A 567 -21.86 13.69 19.14
N THR A 568 -21.57 13.12 20.31
CA THR A 568 -20.94 13.82 21.44
C THR A 568 -19.43 13.51 21.44
N PRO A 569 -18.53 14.50 21.48
CA PRO A 569 -17.10 14.27 21.59
C PRO A 569 -16.74 13.37 22.77
N LEU A 570 -15.86 12.40 22.52
CA LEU A 570 -15.31 11.49 23.51
C LEU A 570 -14.07 12.12 24.17
N GLU A 571 -13.79 11.72 25.41
CA GLU A 571 -12.50 12.02 26.03
C GLU A 571 -11.40 11.22 25.31
N ILE A 572 -10.38 11.92 24.78
CA ILE A 572 -9.30 11.32 24.01
C ILE A 572 -8.53 10.33 24.88
N GLY A 573 -8.32 9.12 24.38
CA GLY A 573 -7.57 8.07 25.09
C GLY A 573 -8.35 7.41 26.22
N LYS A 574 -9.69 7.47 26.19
CA LYS A 574 -10.55 6.78 27.16
C LYS A 574 -11.41 5.69 26.53
N GLY A 575 -11.21 4.46 27.00
CA GLY A 575 -12.01 3.29 26.67
C GLY A 575 -13.23 3.14 27.57
N ARG A 576 -13.94 2.01 27.46
CA ARG A 576 -15.07 1.66 28.35
C ARG A 576 -15.18 0.15 28.57
N ILE A 577 -15.63 -0.24 29.76
CA ILE A 577 -16.07 -1.62 30.02
C ILE A 577 -17.52 -1.75 29.54
N LEU A 578 -17.78 -2.74 28.68
CA LEU A 578 -19.10 -3.06 28.16
C LEU A 578 -19.83 -4.11 29.01
N MET A 579 -19.06 -5.03 29.58
CA MET A 579 -19.56 -6.13 30.40
C MET A 579 -18.49 -6.52 31.41
N GLU A 580 -18.89 -6.71 32.66
CA GLU A 580 -18.02 -7.27 33.70
C GLU A 580 -18.12 -8.80 33.74
N GLY A 581 -16.98 -9.43 34.00
CA GLY A 581 -16.85 -10.86 34.23
C GLY A 581 -15.75 -11.12 35.26
N SER A 582 -15.12 -12.30 35.19
CA SER A 582 -14.04 -12.66 36.10
C SER A 582 -12.94 -13.42 35.39
N ARG A 583 -11.72 -13.34 35.94
CA ARG A 583 -10.51 -14.05 35.50
C ARG A 583 -9.96 -13.68 34.11
N VAL A 584 -10.82 -13.39 33.14
CA VAL A 584 -10.41 -13.06 31.76
C VAL A 584 -11.04 -11.73 31.33
N ALA A 585 -10.21 -10.83 30.82
CA ALA A 585 -10.62 -9.61 30.14
C ALA A 585 -10.28 -9.68 28.64
N ILE A 586 -11.24 -9.29 27.79
CA ILE A 586 -11.05 -9.13 26.36
C ILE A 586 -11.17 -7.63 26.05
N LEU A 587 -10.09 -7.04 25.54
CA LEU A 587 -10.00 -5.65 25.12
C LEU A 587 -10.00 -5.59 23.59
N GLY A 588 -11.16 -5.27 23.01
CA GLY A 588 -11.35 -5.18 21.57
C GLY A 588 -11.10 -3.75 21.05
N TYR A 589 -10.59 -3.63 19.83
CA TYR A 589 -10.37 -2.36 19.14
C TYR A 589 -11.12 -2.32 17.79
N GLY A 590 -12.12 -1.45 17.69
CA GLY A 590 -12.97 -1.30 16.50
C GLY A 590 -14.10 -2.32 16.40
N SER A 591 -14.57 -2.58 15.18
CA SER A 591 -15.72 -3.45 14.88
C SER A 591 -15.59 -4.88 15.41
N VAL A 592 -14.36 -5.37 15.64
CA VAL A 592 -14.11 -6.70 16.22
C VAL A 592 -14.65 -6.85 17.65
N VAL A 593 -14.96 -5.73 18.33
CA VAL A 593 -15.66 -5.74 19.63
C VAL A 593 -16.98 -6.52 19.54
N GLN A 594 -17.66 -6.51 18.38
CA GLN A 594 -18.87 -7.32 18.19
C GLN A 594 -18.59 -8.82 18.19
N GLN A 595 -17.45 -9.26 17.62
CA GLN A 595 -17.00 -10.65 17.73
C GLN A 595 -16.65 -11.01 19.18
N CYS A 596 -16.08 -10.07 19.94
CA CYS A 596 -15.78 -10.25 21.36
C CYS A 596 -17.06 -10.41 22.21
N ARG A 597 -18.12 -9.64 21.91
CA ARG A 597 -19.43 -9.77 22.56
C ARG A 597 -20.08 -11.12 22.29
N HIS A 598 -20.12 -11.55 21.02
CA HIS A 598 -20.63 -12.88 20.67
C HIS A 598 -19.78 -14.00 21.29
N ALA A 599 -18.46 -13.82 21.40
CA ALA A 599 -17.60 -14.80 22.09
C ALA A 599 -17.96 -14.93 23.57
N SER A 600 -18.31 -13.82 24.24
CA SER A 600 -18.79 -13.84 25.63
C SER A 600 -20.08 -14.65 25.79
N GLU A 601 -21.01 -14.57 24.83
CA GLU A 601 -22.23 -15.38 24.84
C GLU A 601 -21.91 -16.88 24.73
N LEU A 602 -21.04 -17.27 23.80
CA LEU A 602 -20.57 -18.66 23.67
C LEU A 602 -19.86 -19.16 24.93
N LEU A 603 -19.08 -18.31 25.59
CA LEU A 603 -18.36 -18.63 26.82
C LEU A 603 -19.30 -18.80 28.02
N LYS A 604 -20.38 -18.02 28.09
CA LYS A 604 -21.42 -18.15 29.12
C LYS A 604 -22.11 -19.51 29.07
N GLU A 605 -22.35 -20.06 27.88
CA GLU A 605 -22.94 -21.40 27.70
C GLU A 605 -22.10 -22.51 28.37
N VAL A 606 -20.79 -22.31 28.48
CA VAL A 606 -19.86 -23.22 29.17
C VAL A 606 -19.44 -22.73 30.56
N GLY A 607 -20.17 -21.78 31.14
CA GLY A 607 -19.95 -21.29 32.50
C GLY A 607 -18.65 -20.49 32.68
N VAL A 608 -18.28 -19.70 31.66
CA VAL A 608 -17.17 -18.73 31.72
C VAL A 608 -17.73 -17.33 31.50
N ASN A 609 -17.65 -16.47 32.51
CA ASN A 609 -18.03 -15.05 32.41
C ASN A 609 -16.77 -14.21 32.22
N VAL A 610 -16.65 -13.53 31.09
CA VAL A 610 -15.49 -12.69 30.76
C VAL A 610 -15.85 -11.21 30.78
N THR A 611 -14.87 -10.37 31.14
CA THR A 611 -14.98 -8.92 30.98
C THR A 611 -14.76 -8.56 29.53
N ILE A 612 -15.63 -7.73 28.94
CA ILE A 612 -15.46 -7.17 27.60
C ILE A 612 -15.28 -5.67 27.71
N ALA A 613 -14.17 -5.16 27.18
CA ALA A 613 -13.88 -3.73 27.11
C ALA A 613 -13.67 -3.29 25.66
N ASP A 614 -14.13 -2.08 25.37
CA ASP A 614 -13.93 -1.38 24.11
C ASP A 614 -12.81 -0.36 24.30
N ALA A 615 -11.70 -0.56 23.58
CA ALA A 615 -10.52 0.28 23.69
C ALA A 615 -10.77 1.69 23.16
N ARG A 616 -11.60 1.84 22.10
CA ARG A 616 -11.86 3.06 21.31
C ARG A 616 -10.64 3.71 20.65
N PHE A 617 -9.51 3.81 21.36
CA PHE A 617 -8.28 4.45 20.95
C PHE A 617 -7.12 3.45 20.95
N CYS A 618 -6.39 3.38 19.84
CA CYS A 618 -5.07 2.78 19.80
C CYS A 618 -4.01 3.78 20.28
N LYS A 619 -4.22 5.07 19.96
CA LYS A 619 -3.33 6.14 20.38
C LYS A 619 -4.11 7.43 20.69
N PRO A 620 -3.87 8.07 21.86
CA PRO A 620 -3.17 7.51 23.02
C PRO A 620 -3.94 6.33 23.63
N LEU A 621 -3.24 5.40 24.27
CA LEU A 621 -3.84 4.28 24.99
C LEU A 621 -4.56 4.77 26.26
N ASP A 622 -5.66 4.11 26.63
CA ASP A 622 -6.21 4.22 27.98
C ASP A 622 -5.40 3.38 28.98
N THR A 623 -4.29 3.96 29.46
CA THR A 623 -3.38 3.29 30.38
C THR A 623 -4.03 2.93 31.72
N ASP A 624 -5.06 3.67 32.14
CA ASP A 624 -5.77 3.41 33.39
C ASP A 624 -6.67 2.19 33.25
N LEU A 625 -7.45 2.12 32.16
CA LEU A 625 -8.28 0.96 31.84
C LEU A 625 -7.42 -0.29 31.65
N ILE A 626 -6.33 -0.23 30.88
CA ILE A 626 -5.46 -1.38 30.66
C ILE A 626 -4.87 -1.87 31.99
N ARG A 627 -4.45 -0.95 32.87
CA ARG A 627 -3.93 -1.29 34.21
C ARG A 627 -5.02 -1.94 35.08
N LEU A 628 -6.24 -1.42 35.03
CA LEU A 628 -7.39 -2.00 35.75
C LEU A 628 -7.65 -3.44 35.28
N LEU A 629 -7.78 -3.63 33.96
CA LEU A 629 -8.04 -4.94 33.37
C LEU A 629 -6.93 -5.94 33.71
N ALA A 630 -5.66 -5.54 33.58
CA ALA A 630 -4.53 -6.41 33.91
C ALA A 630 -4.40 -6.72 35.41
N LYS A 631 -4.90 -5.84 36.29
CA LYS A 631 -4.88 -6.05 37.75
C LYS A 631 -6.00 -6.99 38.21
N GLU A 632 -7.18 -6.89 37.62
CA GLU A 632 -8.38 -7.60 38.07
C GLU A 632 -8.57 -8.97 37.41
N HIS A 633 -7.76 -9.30 36.40
CA HIS A 633 -7.89 -10.51 35.60
C HIS A 633 -6.57 -11.28 35.55
N GLU A 634 -6.67 -12.61 35.50
CA GLU A 634 -5.54 -13.52 35.29
C GLU A 634 -5.05 -13.47 33.84
N ILE A 635 -5.96 -13.19 32.90
CA ILE A 635 -5.71 -13.21 31.46
C ILE A 635 -6.28 -11.94 30.82
N LEU A 636 -5.46 -11.24 30.04
CA LEU A 636 -5.84 -10.12 29.17
C LEU A 636 -5.63 -10.52 27.71
N ILE A 637 -6.70 -10.46 26.91
CA ILE A 637 -6.66 -10.71 25.47
C ILE A 637 -6.94 -9.39 24.74
N THR A 638 -6.03 -8.93 23.90
CA THR A 638 -6.29 -7.83 22.97
C THR A 638 -6.75 -8.38 21.63
N VAL A 639 -7.78 -7.79 21.03
CA VAL A 639 -8.32 -8.22 19.74
C VAL A 639 -8.44 -7.03 18.80
N GLU A 640 -7.84 -7.13 17.61
CA GLU A 640 -7.94 -6.11 16.56
C GLU A 640 -8.02 -6.75 15.17
N GLU A 641 -8.65 -6.04 14.23
CA GLU A 641 -8.69 -6.41 12.81
C GLU A 641 -7.62 -5.64 12.02
N GLY A 642 -6.36 -5.82 12.44
CA GLY A 642 -5.16 -5.26 11.80
C GLY A 642 -3.98 -6.23 11.87
N SER A 643 -2.90 -5.93 11.16
CA SER A 643 -1.66 -6.72 11.17
C SER A 643 -0.93 -6.65 12.51
N ILE A 644 0.11 -7.48 12.66
CA ILE A 644 1.14 -7.25 13.68
C ILE A 644 1.71 -5.82 13.56
N GLY A 645 2.09 -5.24 14.71
CA GLY A 645 2.57 -3.85 14.81
C GLY A 645 1.48 -2.86 15.22
N GLY A 646 0.21 -3.28 15.28
CA GLY A 646 -0.93 -2.44 15.64
C GLY A 646 -1.21 -2.32 17.15
N PHE A 647 -2.48 -2.26 17.52
CA PHE A 647 -2.96 -1.99 18.88
C PHE A 647 -2.36 -2.93 19.93
N GLY A 648 -2.31 -4.23 19.65
CA GLY A 648 -1.72 -5.23 20.54
C GLY A 648 -0.25 -4.95 20.85
N SER A 649 0.51 -4.42 19.88
CA SER A 649 1.92 -4.05 20.05
C SER A 649 2.10 -2.83 20.95
N HIS A 650 1.23 -1.83 20.81
CA HIS A 650 1.22 -0.68 21.72
C HIS A 650 0.86 -1.10 23.16
N VAL A 651 -0.14 -1.97 23.33
CA VAL A 651 -0.52 -2.51 24.64
C VAL A 651 0.62 -3.34 25.24
N SER A 652 1.27 -4.21 24.47
CA SER A 652 2.35 -5.06 24.99
C SER A 652 3.54 -4.25 25.48
N GLN A 653 3.90 -3.19 24.75
CA GLN A 653 4.95 -2.26 25.17
C GLN A 653 4.58 -1.53 26.46
N PHE A 654 3.34 -1.02 26.58
CA PHE A 654 2.89 -0.38 27.82
C PHE A 654 2.92 -1.36 29.01
N LEU A 655 2.41 -2.58 28.85
CA LEU A 655 2.39 -3.60 29.90
C LEU A 655 3.82 -4.00 30.33
N SER A 656 4.75 -4.11 29.37
CA SER A 656 6.16 -4.39 29.60
C SER A 656 6.85 -3.25 30.37
N LEU A 657 6.77 -2.02 29.86
CA LEU A 657 7.45 -0.86 30.46
C LEU A 657 6.90 -0.49 31.84
N SER A 658 5.61 -0.75 32.08
CA SER A 658 4.98 -0.56 33.40
C SER A 658 5.30 -1.67 34.41
N GLY A 659 6.02 -2.72 34.00
CA GLY A 659 6.32 -3.90 34.83
C GLY A 659 5.11 -4.78 35.12
N ILE A 660 3.99 -4.60 34.41
CA ILE A 660 2.77 -5.38 34.60
C ILE A 660 2.98 -6.82 34.11
N LEU A 661 3.71 -7.02 33.01
CA LEU A 661 4.09 -8.36 32.51
C LEU A 661 5.11 -9.08 33.40
N ASP A 662 5.70 -8.43 34.40
CA ASP A 662 6.53 -9.13 35.41
C ASP A 662 5.66 -9.85 36.45
N GLY A 663 4.37 -9.52 36.50
CA GLY A 663 3.39 -10.13 37.40
C GLY A 663 2.75 -11.39 36.82
N PRO A 664 1.67 -11.90 37.45
CA PRO A 664 1.05 -13.16 37.06
C PRO A 664 0.09 -13.05 35.85
N VAL A 665 -0.12 -11.85 35.30
CA VAL A 665 -1.09 -11.64 34.22
C VAL A 665 -0.58 -12.23 32.91
N LYS A 666 -1.39 -13.06 32.28
CA LYS A 666 -1.11 -13.60 30.95
C LYS A 666 -1.69 -12.68 29.90
N TRP A 667 -0.87 -12.25 28.94
CA TRP A 667 -1.33 -11.44 27.81
C TRP A 667 -1.28 -12.23 26.50
N ARG A 668 -2.30 -12.09 25.65
CA ARG A 668 -2.33 -12.59 24.26
C ARG A 668 -2.90 -11.54 23.31
N ALA A 669 -2.31 -11.42 22.12
CA ALA A 669 -2.86 -10.63 21.03
C ALA A 669 -3.49 -11.54 19.96
N MET A 670 -4.73 -11.23 19.60
CA MET A 670 -5.41 -11.75 18.41
C MET A 670 -5.46 -10.64 17.37
N VAL A 671 -4.74 -10.85 16.27
CA VAL A 671 -4.56 -9.91 15.15
C VAL A 671 -4.81 -10.67 13.84
N LEU A 672 -4.84 -9.96 12.70
CA LEU A 672 -4.82 -10.62 11.40
C LEU A 672 -3.53 -11.46 11.26
N PRO A 673 -3.62 -12.69 10.76
CA PRO A 673 -2.44 -13.53 10.60
C PRO A 673 -1.48 -12.90 9.59
N ASP A 674 -0.19 -13.21 9.73
CA ASP A 674 0.88 -12.71 8.87
C ASP A 674 0.90 -13.43 7.49
N ARG A 675 -0.22 -13.32 6.77
CA ARG A 675 -0.50 -13.82 5.42
C ARG A 675 -1.66 -13.03 4.81
N TYR A 676 -1.67 -12.89 3.49
CA TYR A 676 -2.82 -12.32 2.79
C TYR A 676 -4.02 -13.27 2.84
N ILE A 677 -5.20 -12.73 3.15
CA ILE A 677 -6.49 -13.44 3.11
C ILE A 677 -7.14 -13.17 1.76
N ASP A 678 -7.52 -14.24 1.05
CA ASP A 678 -8.05 -14.17 -0.31
C ASP A 678 -9.50 -13.62 -0.35
N HIS A 679 -10.00 -13.28 -1.55
CA HIS A 679 -11.38 -12.81 -1.74
C HIS A 679 -12.41 -13.86 -1.30
N GLY A 680 -13.49 -13.39 -0.68
CA GLY A 680 -14.57 -14.25 -0.22
C GLY A 680 -15.71 -13.47 0.41
N SER A 681 -16.66 -14.20 1.01
CA SER A 681 -17.64 -13.53 1.88
C SER A 681 -16.92 -12.97 3.12
N PRO A 682 -17.35 -11.83 3.69
CA PRO A 682 -16.75 -11.30 4.92
C PRO A 682 -16.72 -12.32 6.06
N GLN A 683 -17.75 -13.15 6.16
CA GLN A 683 -17.81 -14.21 7.17
C GLN A 683 -16.74 -15.28 6.97
N ASP A 684 -16.52 -15.73 5.73
CA ASP A 684 -15.47 -16.71 5.43
C ASP A 684 -14.08 -16.12 5.71
N GLN A 685 -13.86 -14.85 5.36
CA GLN A 685 -12.58 -14.18 5.62
C GLN A 685 -12.29 -14.04 7.11
N VAL A 686 -13.28 -13.67 7.94
CA VAL A 686 -13.13 -13.56 9.40
C VAL A 686 -12.86 -14.93 10.03
N GLU A 687 -13.51 -15.98 9.51
CA GLU A 687 -13.25 -17.36 9.95
C GLU A 687 -11.82 -17.79 9.56
N GLU A 688 -11.40 -17.54 8.32
CA GLU A 688 -10.04 -17.84 7.84
C GLU A 688 -8.96 -17.06 8.61
N ALA A 689 -9.24 -15.80 8.95
CA ALA A 689 -8.34 -14.96 9.73
C ALA A 689 -8.18 -15.45 11.18
N GLY A 690 -9.10 -16.28 11.69
CA GLY A 690 -9.07 -16.72 13.09
C GLY A 690 -9.54 -15.65 14.07
N LEU A 691 -10.36 -14.70 13.62
CA LEU A 691 -10.91 -13.60 14.44
C LEU A 691 -12.42 -13.72 14.73
N SER A 692 -13.05 -14.82 14.33
CA SER A 692 -14.46 -15.05 14.64
C SER A 692 -14.69 -15.27 16.15
N SER A 693 -15.92 -15.06 16.60
CA SER A 693 -16.32 -15.29 18.00
C SER A 693 -15.95 -16.68 18.52
N LYS A 694 -15.98 -17.71 17.66
CA LYS A 694 -15.55 -19.08 17.99
C LYS A 694 -14.05 -19.16 18.27
N HIS A 695 -13.23 -18.50 17.47
CA HIS A 695 -11.78 -18.47 17.66
C HIS A 695 -11.42 -17.71 18.94
N ILE A 696 -12.08 -16.58 19.21
CA ILE A 696 -11.89 -15.82 20.45
C ILE A 696 -12.25 -16.68 21.66
N ALA A 697 -13.42 -17.34 21.64
CA ALA A 697 -13.84 -18.25 22.70
C ALA A 697 -12.87 -19.43 22.87
N ALA A 698 -12.38 -20.02 21.78
CA ALA A 698 -11.41 -21.11 21.81
C ALA A 698 -10.07 -20.66 22.45
N THR A 699 -9.59 -19.46 22.14
CA THR A 699 -8.40 -18.87 22.78
C THR A 699 -8.60 -18.74 24.29
N VAL A 700 -9.74 -18.22 24.73
CA VAL A 700 -10.09 -18.10 26.16
C VAL A 700 -10.08 -19.47 26.84
N LEU A 701 -10.77 -20.46 26.27
CA LEU A 701 -10.85 -21.80 26.84
C LEU A 701 -9.49 -22.50 26.91
N SER A 702 -8.66 -22.32 25.88
CA SER A 702 -7.30 -22.85 25.84
C SER A 702 -6.43 -22.28 26.96
N LEU A 703 -6.55 -20.98 27.26
CA LEU A 703 -5.77 -20.33 28.33
C LEU A 703 -6.27 -20.70 29.73
N LEU A 704 -7.56 -21.00 29.87
CA LEU A 704 -8.16 -21.48 31.12
C LEU A 704 -7.91 -22.96 31.43
N GLN A 705 -7.21 -23.70 30.54
CA GLN A 705 -6.93 -25.14 30.67
C GLN A 705 -8.18 -26.01 30.85
N ARG A 706 -9.35 -25.56 30.38
CA ARG A 706 -10.53 -26.44 30.30
C ARG A 706 -10.36 -27.37 29.10
N PRO A 707 -10.51 -28.70 29.26
CA PRO A 707 -10.24 -29.65 28.18
C PRO A 707 -11.06 -29.32 26.92
N LYS A 708 -10.44 -29.55 25.76
CA LYS A 708 -11.01 -29.39 24.40
C LYS A 708 -12.16 -30.38 24.10
N GLU A 709 -13.11 -30.59 25.02
CA GLU A 709 -14.25 -31.49 24.82
C GLU A 709 -15.51 -30.78 24.30
N VAL A 710 -15.51 -29.45 24.18
CA VAL A 710 -16.65 -28.70 23.61
C VAL A 710 -16.24 -28.08 22.27
N GLN A 711 -16.06 -28.93 21.25
CA GLN A 711 -16.33 -28.71 19.82
C GLN A 711 -15.53 -29.70 18.98
N LEU A 712 -16.13 -30.86 18.69
CA LEU A 712 -15.93 -31.68 17.48
C LEU A 712 -16.99 -32.81 17.49
N LYS A 713 -18.27 -32.43 17.35
CA LYS A 713 -19.29 -33.35 16.82
C LYS A 713 -19.88 -32.73 15.56
N LYS A 714 -19.57 -33.39 14.43
CA LYS A 714 -19.97 -33.14 13.04
C LYS A 714 -19.17 -32.12 12.22
N LYS A 715 -17.93 -32.49 11.91
CA LYS A 715 -17.43 -32.65 10.52
C LYS A 715 -15.96 -33.09 10.60
N ASP A 716 -15.73 -34.40 10.63
CA ASP A 716 -14.45 -34.92 10.17
C ASP A 716 -14.57 -36.39 9.78
N ARG A 717 -14.97 -36.59 8.52
CA ARG A 717 -14.82 -37.84 7.77
C ARG A 717 -14.50 -37.49 6.32
N SER A 718 -13.42 -36.74 6.12
CA SER A 718 -12.65 -36.73 4.87
C SER A 718 -11.56 -35.66 4.99
N GLU A 719 -10.38 -36.05 5.46
CA GLU A 719 -9.08 -35.51 5.04
C GLU A 719 -8.00 -35.98 6.02
N ASN A 720 -7.61 -37.24 5.88
CA ASN A 720 -6.34 -37.71 6.41
C ASN A 720 -5.76 -38.74 5.44
N LYS A 721 -5.16 -38.24 4.36
CA LYS A 721 -4.18 -39.01 3.61
C LYS A 721 -3.26 -38.09 2.81
N VAL A 722 -1.97 -38.41 2.89
CA VAL A 722 -0.83 -37.91 2.12
C VAL A 722 0.01 -36.82 2.80
N ARG A 723 0.87 -37.26 3.74
CA ARG A 723 2.22 -36.70 3.96
C ARG A 723 3.07 -37.66 4.83
N LYS A 724 3.88 -38.47 4.16
CA LYS A 724 5.12 -39.20 4.55
C LYS A 724 5.27 -40.28 3.47
N GLU A 725 6.30 -40.28 2.63
CA GLU A 725 7.68 -40.66 2.93
C GLU A 725 8.64 -40.20 1.81
N ARG A 726 9.88 -39.81 2.17
CA ARG A 726 11.17 -40.39 1.72
C ARG A 726 12.33 -39.37 1.74
N LEU A 727 13.14 -39.44 2.80
CA LEU A 727 14.62 -39.42 2.72
C LEU A 727 15.06 -40.90 2.51
N HIS A 728 16.16 -41.33 1.89
CA HIS A 728 17.46 -40.78 1.48
C HIS A 728 18.00 -41.67 0.33
N ARG A 729 18.91 -41.15 -0.51
CA ARG A 729 20.11 -41.88 -0.97
C ARG A 729 21.16 -40.90 -1.53
N VAL A 730 22.39 -41.11 -1.11
CA VAL A 730 23.64 -40.43 -1.50
C VAL A 730 24.45 -41.36 -2.42
N ASN A 731 25.11 -40.80 -3.44
CA ASN A 731 26.49 -41.10 -3.92
C ASN A 731 26.78 -40.31 -5.22
N THR A 732 27.70 -39.33 -5.26
CA THR A 732 29.18 -39.33 -5.50
C THR A 732 29.58 -39.11 -6.97
N ASP A 733 30.52 -38.16 -7.13
CA ASP A 733 31.42 -37.83 -8.27
C ASP A 733 30.80 -37.28 -9.58
N THR A 734 31.30 -36.19 -10.17
CA THR A 734 32.69 -35.92 -10.57
C THR A 734 32.99 -34.42 -10.64
N GLY A 735 34.24 -34.04 -10.32
CA GLY A 735 34.74 -32.68 -10.36
C GLY A 735 35.10 -32.16 -11.75
N ARG A 736 35.08 -30.83 -11.89
CA ARG A 736 35.89 -30.07 -12.85
C ARG A 736 36.36 -28.78 -12.20
N GLU A 737 37.68 -28.65 -12.10
CA GLU A 737 38.38 -27.42 -11.73
C GLU A 737 38.14 -26.33 -12.78
N ILE A 738 37.86 -25.11 -12.32
CA ILE A 738 37.88 -23.91 -13.15
C ILE A 738 39.17 -23.17 -12.80
N GLN A 739 40.10 -23.10 -13.77
CA GLN A 739 41.28 -22.25 -13.71
C GLN A 739 40.85 -20.78 -13.71
N VAL A 740 41.28 -20.03 -12.70
CA VAL A 740 41.13 -18.58 -12.62
C VAL A 740 42.34 -17.94 -13.29
N ASP A 741 42.08 -17.15 -14.33
CA ASP A 741 43.08 -16.36 -15.03
C ASP A 741 43.43 -15.11 -14.20
N ASN A 742 44.71 -14.95 -13.90
CA ASN A 742 45.25 -13.83 -13.13
C ASN A 742 45.72 -12.73 -14.09
N SER A 743 44.85 -11.76 -14.37
CA SER A 743 45.30 -10.46 -14.90
C SER A 743 44.32 -9.33 -14.60
N LEU A 744 44.32 -8.80 -13.37
CA LEU A 744 43.79 -7.46 -13.07
C LEU A 744 44.28 -6.94 -11.70
N GLU A 745 45.60 -6.90 -11.50
CA GLU A 745 46.22 -6.32 -10.29
C GLU A 745 46.47 -4.79 -10.38
N GLY A 746 45.99 -4.12 -11.43
CA GLY A 746 46.27 -2.70 -11.67
C GLY A 746 45.38 -1.69 -10.94
N GLU A 747 44.09 -2.00 -10.70
CA GLU A 747 43.11 -0.96 -10.33
C GLU A 747 42.38 -1.19 -8.98
N ILE A 748 42.68 -2.29 -8.27
CA ILE A 748 42.06 -2.62 -6.98
C ILE A 748 42.57 -1.72 -5.83
N LYS A 749 43.75 -1.10 -5.98
CA LYS A 749 44.42 -0.34 -4.90
C LYS A 749 43.68 0.93 -4.45
N THR A 750 42.75 1.45 -5.24
CA THR A 750 41.95 2.65 -4.89
C THR A 750 40.60 2.35 -4.21
N CYS A 751 40.17 1.07 -4.15
CA CYS A 751 38.97 0.66 -3.40
C CYS A 751 39.26 0.13 -1.99
N LEU A 752 40.52 -0.21 -1.66
CA LEU A 752 40.90 -0.96 -0.45
C LEU A 752 40.90 -0.16 0.87
N LYS A 753 40.46 1.11 0.91
CA LYS A 753 40.67 1.98 2.08
C LYS A 753 39.44 2.67 2.69
N SER A 754 38.20 2.39 2.26
CA SER A 754 37.03 3.08 2.84
C SER A 754 36.06 2.12 3.56
N SER A 755 35.98 2.26 4.89
CA SER A 755 35.07 1.57 5.82
C SER A 755 33.61 2.09 5.74
N CYS A 756 33.06 2.31 4.55
CA CYS A 756 31.80 3.04 4.39
C CYS A 756 30.62 2.12 4.03
N MET A 757 29.55 2.17 4.83
CA MET A 757 28.29 1.44 4.61
C MET A 757 27.41 2.12 3.56
N ARG A 758 27.81 2.03 2.28
CA ARG A 758 26.96 2.41 1.14
C ARG A 758 26.74 1.17 0.26
N GLY A 759 25.71 1.16 -0.59
CA GLY A 759 25.32 0.06 -1.50
C GLY A 759 26.34 -0.35 -2.57
N ARG A 760 27.62 -0.02 -2.39
CA ARG A 760 28.73 -0.33 -3.31
C ARG A 760 28.93 -1.83 -3.50
N HIS A 761 28.51 -2.65 -2.55
CA HIS A 761 28.69 -4.10 -2.56
C HIS A 761 27.76 -4.81 -3.55
N ILE A 762 26.68 -4.15 -3.99
CA ILE A 762 25.79 -4.69 -5.05
C ILE A 762 26.58 -4.97 -6.34
N LYS A 763 27.64 -4.18 -6.62
CA LYS A 763 28.48 -4.39 -7.80
C LYS A 763 29.17 -5.77 -7.79
N CYS A 764 29.52 -6.28 -6.62
CA CYS A 764 30.21 -7.57 -6.50
C CYS A 764 29.26 -8.72 -6.87
N GLU A 765 27.98 -8.60 -6.53
CA GLU A 765 26.97 -9.58 -6.96
C GLU A 765 26.70 -9.49 -8.47
N ALA A 766 26.73 -8.28 -9.04
CA ALA A 766 26.59 -8.09 -10.49
C ALA A 766 27.81 -8.53 -11.32
N GLU A 767 28.97 -8.74 -10.70
CA GLU A 767 30.12 -9.42 -11.33
C GLU A 767 29.91 -10.94 -11.40
N ILE A 768 29.02 -11.50 -10.57
CA ILE A 768 28.77 -12.94 -10.46
C ILE A 768 27.52 -13.34 -11.27
N ASP A 769 26.48 -12.51 -11.26
CA ASP A 769 25.19 -12.78 -11.88
C ASP A 769 24.81 -11.62 -12.82
N ASP A 770 24.65 -11.94 -14.10
CA ASP A 770 24.35 -10.96 -15.15
C ASP A 770 22.96 -10.35 -15.02
N LYS A 771 22.06 -11.03 -14.28
CA LYS A 771 20.68 -10.61 -14.01
C LYS A 771 20.55 -9.53 -12.93
N VAL A 772 21.62 -9.25 -12.18
CA VAL A 772 21.61 -8.22 -11.15
C VAL A 772 21.59 -6.84 -11.79
N VAL A 773 20.54 -6.09 -11.48
CA VAL A 773 20.34 -4.70 -11.92
C VAL A 773 20.14 -3.80 -10.71
N ALA A 774 20.55 -2.54 -10.82
CA ALA A 774 20.43 -1.55 -9.74
C ALA A 774 19.49 -0.42 -10.15
N ILE A 775 18.60 0.00 -9.26
CA ILE A 775 17.64 1.08 -9.47
C ILE A 775 17.81 2.12 -8.36
N HIS A 776 17.74 3.40 -8.70
CA HIS A 776 17.61 4.48 -7.72
C HIS A 776 16.74 5.62 -8.23
N ALA A 777 16.22 6.40 -7.29
CA ALA A 777 15.41 7.59 -7.56
C ALA A 777 16.25 8.88 -7.39
N ALA A 778 17.16 9.18 -8.32
CA ALA A 778 18.10 10.32 -8.27
C ALA A 778 19.10 10.34 -7.08
N MET A 779 19.35 9.21 -6.43
CA MET A 779 20.18 9.12 -5.22
C MET A 779 21.55 8.44 -5.41
N GLY A 780 22.01 8.21 -6.64
CA GLY A 780 23.18 7.37 -6.96
C GLY A 780 24.46 7.68 -6.16
N GLY A 781 24.75 8.97 -5.91
CA GLY A 781 25.90 9.38 -5.10
C GLY A 781 25.71 9.19 -3.59
N GLY A 782 24.48 9.37 -3.13
CA GLY A 782 24.08 9.20 -1.74
C GLY A 782 24.06 7.73 -1.31
N THR A 783 23.51 6.86 -2.17
CA THR A 783 23.38 5.41 -1.94
C THR A 783 24.63 4.62 -2.28
N GLY A 784 25.59 5.23 -3.00
CA GLY A 784 26.82 4.58 -3.44
C GLY A 784 26.68 3.75 -4.72
N LEU A 785 25.55 3.85 -5.43
CA LEU A 785 25.37 3.20 -6.72
C LEU A 785 26.19 3.81 -7.86
N ASN A 786 26.79 4.99 -7.68
CA ASN A 786 27.74 5.54 -8.66
C ASN A 786 28.87 4.56 -9.02
N TYR A 787 29.31 3.72 -8.08
CA TYR A 787 30.31 2.69 -8.35
C TYR A 787 29.77 1.53 -9.19
N PHE A 788 28.49 1.18 -9.00
CA PHE A 788 27.80 0.20 -9.83
C PHE A 788 27.63 0.75 -11.25
N HIS A 789 27.07 1.96 -11.37
CA HIS A 789 26.85 2.62 -12.66
C HIS A 789 28.14 2.78 -13.47
N LYS A 790 29.25 3.18 -12.83
CA LYS A 790 30.56 3.27 -13.51
C LYS A 790 31.04 1.94 -14.10
N ARG A 791 30.70 0.81 -13.47
CA ARG A 791 31.13 -0.53 -13.89
C ARG A 791 30.14 -1.18 -14.87
N PHE A 792 28.85 -0.93 -14.67
CA PHE A 792 27.73 -1.55 -15.37
C PHE A 792 26.68 -0.49 -15.75
N PRO A 793 27.02 0.43 -16.67
CA PRO A 793 26.15 1.56 -17.01
C PRO A 793 24.78 1.10 -17.53
N ASP A 794 24.75 0.03 -18.34
CA ASP A 794 23.52 -0.50 -18.96
C ASP A 794 22.63 -1.31 -18.00
N ARG A 795 23.04 -1.49 -16.75
CA ARG A 795 22.31 -2.25 -15.72
C ARG A 795 21.97 -1.40 -14.49
N CYS A 796 22.13 -0.09 -14.59
CA CYS A 796 21.86 0.86 -13.53
C CYS A 796 20.86 1.91 -14.02
N PHE A 797 19.67 1.91 -13.43
CA PHE A 797 18.56 2.75 -13.85
C PHE A 797 18.32 3.87 -12.83
N ASP A 798 18.51 5.11 -13.27
CA ASP A 798 18.02 6.29 -12.55
C ASP A 798 16.63 6.62 -13.07
N VAL A 799 15.63 6.54 -12.19
CA VAL A 799 14.24 6.83 -12.56
C VAL A 799 13.81 8.25 -12.19
N GLY A 800 14.74 9.10 -11.72
CA GLY A 800 14.43 10.42 -11.19
C GLY A 800 13.80 10.36 -9.79
N ILE A 801 13.36 11.49 -9.23
CA ILE A 801 12.65 11.52 -7.93
C ILE A 801 11.22 10.99 -8.13
N ALA A 802 11.11 9.67 -8.17
CA ALA A 802 9.88 8.93 -8.49
C ALA A 802 9.87 7.58 -7.76
N GLU A 803 9.83 7.61 -6.42
CA GLU A 803 9.96 6.41 -5.59
C GLU A 803 8.87 5.37 -5.86
N GLN A 804 7.63 5.79 -6.12
CA GLN A 804 6.53 4.87 -6.47
C GLN A 804 6.83 4.13 -7.78
N HIS A 805 7.20 4.89 -8.83
CA HIS A 805 7.62 4.31 -10.09
C HIS A 805 8.84 3.39 -9.92
N ALA A 806 9.85 3.76 -9.12
CA ALA A 806 11.03 2.93 -8.87
C ALA A 806 10.68 1.53 -8.35
N VAL A 807 9.74 1.44 -7.40
CA VAL A 807 9.30 0.17 -6.81
C VAL A 807 8.58 -0.71 -7.83
N THR A 808 7.60 -0.16 -8.57
CA THR A 808 6.85 -0.95 -9.55
C THR A 808 7.67 -1.28 -10.81
N PHE A 809 8.58 -0.39 -11.22
CA PHE A 809 9.56 -0.67 -12.27
C PHE A 809 10.46 -1.86 -11.88
N ALA A 810 10.95 -1.88 -10.62
CA ALA A 810 11.66 -3.02 -10.06
C ALA A 810 10.81 -4.30 -10.08
N ALA A 811 9.53 -4.21 -9.72
CA ALA A 811 8.61 -5.34 -9.79
C ALA A 811 8.46 -5.88 -11.23
N GLY A 812 8.35 -5.00 -12.22
CA GLY A 812 8.32 -5.37 -13.64
C GLY A 812 9.59 -6.11 -14.10
N LEU A 813 10.77 -5.62 -13.70
CA LEU A 813 12.05 -6.30 -13.96
C LEU A 813 12.10 -7.70 -13.31
N ALA A 814 11.68 -7.80 -12.05
CA ALA A 814 11.65 -9.05 -11.31
C ALA A 814 10.68 -10.07 -11.92
N ALA A 815 9.53 -9.61 -12.44
CA ALA A 815 8.54 -10.46 -13.08
C ALA A 815 9.07 -11.16 -14.35
N GLU A 816 10.06 -10.56 -15.03
CA GLU A 816 10.75 -11.13 -16.19
C GLU A 816 12.00 -11.95 -15.83
N GLY A 817 12.32 -12.07 -14.54
CA GLY A 817 13.40 -12.91 -14.02
C GLY A 817 14.74 -12.20 -13.80
N LEU A 818 14.78 -10.87 -13.82
CA LEU A 818 15.94 -10.10 -13.35
C LEU A 818 15.97 -10.01 -11.82
N LYS A 819 17.11 -9.58 -11.27
CA LYS A 819 17.36 -9.45 -9.83
C LYS A 819 17.55 -7.96 -9.45
N PRO A 820 16.47 -7.19 -9.34
CA PRO A 820 16.56 -5.77 -9.07
C PRO A 820 16.91 -5.47 -7.61
N PHE A 821 17.98 -4.70 -7.42
CA PHE A 821 18.29 -4.01 -6.19
C PHE A 821 17.80 -2.57 -6.27
N CYS A 822 16.74 -2.24 -5.54
CA CYS A 822 16.22 -0.89 -5.42
C CYS A 822 16.89 -0.20 -4.23
N ALA A 823 17.83 0.71 -4.51
CA ALA A 823 18.54 1.46 -3.48
C ALA A 823 17.86 2.81 -3.23
N ILE A 824 17.36 2.99 -2.02
CA ILE A 824 16.48 4.10 -1.65
C ILE A 824 16.73 4.51 -0.20
N TYR A 825 16.42 5.76 0.14
CA TYR A 825 16.43 6.16 1.54
C TYR A 825 15.21 5.57 2.25
N SER A 826 15.44 5.09 3.47
CA SER A 826 14.40 4.47 4.30
C SER A 826 13.18 5.39 4.47
N SER A 827 13.40 6.69 4.72
CA SER A 827 12.34 7.70 4.79
C SER A 827 11.60 7.90 3.47
N PHE A 828 12.27 7.85 2.33
CA PHE A 828 11.64 8.10 1.03
C PHE A 828 10.89 6.88 0.48
N LEU A 829 11.25 5.67 0.90
CA LEU A 829 10.49 4.46 0.52
C LEU A 829 9.04 4.51 1.01
N GLN A 830 8.72 5.32 2.02
CA GLN A 830 7.34 5.58 2.47
C GLN A 830 6.45 6.11 1.34
N ARG A 831 7.01 6.84 0.37
CA ARG A 831 6.29 7.32 -0.82
C ARG A 831 5.82 6.18 -1.71
N GLY A 832 6.58 5.09 -1.76
CA GLY A 832 6.29 3.89 -2.53
C GLY A 832 5.64 2.77 -1.72
N TYR A 833 5.13 3.04 -0.51
CA TYR A 833 4.64 1.98 0.39
C TYR A 833 3.49 1.17 -0.23
N ASP A 834 2.56 1.83 -0.91
CA ASP A 834 1.49 1.18 -1.69
C ASP A 834 2.03 0.15 -2.69
N GLN A 835 3.05 0.53 -3.46
CA GLN A 835 3.69 -0.33 -4.45
C GLN A 835 4.48 -1.47 -3.77
N VAL A 836 5.12 -1.21 -2.62
CA VAL A 836 5.77 -2.29 -1.83
C VAL A 836 4.75 -3.34 -1.41
N VAL A 837 3.56 -2.93 -0.94
CA VAL A 837 2.48 -3.84 -0.53
C VAL A 837 1.92 -4.61 -1.73
N HIS A 838 1.47 -3.88 -2.76
CA HIS A 838 0.60 -4.43 -3.80
C HIS A 838 1.34 -4.99 -5.01
N ASP A 839 2.41 -4.34 -5.44
CA ASP A 839 3.16 -4.71 -6.64
C ASP A 839 4.31 -5.67 -6.30
N VAL A 840 4.79 -5.69 -5.06
CA VAL A 840 5.95 -6.49 -4.64
C VAL A 840 5.57 -7.60 -3.65
N ASP A 841 5.12 -7.25 -2.43
CA ASP A 841 4.89 -8.23 -1.35
C ASP A 841 3.75 -9.19 -1.66
N LEU A 842 2.58 -8.68 -2.05
CA LEU A 842 1.42 -9.49 -2.42
C LEU A 842 1.71 -10.41 -3.60
N GLN A 843 2.52 -9.95 -4.57
CA GLN A 843 2.89 -10.71 -5.77
C GLN A 843 4.07 -11.66 -5.55
N LYS A 844 4.71 -11.62 -4.37
CA LYS A 844 5.94 -12.38 -4.04
C LYS A 844 7.06 -12.16 -5.06
N LEU A 845 7.20 -10.93 -5.55
CA LEU A 845 8.25 -10.61 -6.51
C LEU A 845 9.56 -10.34 -5.78
N PRO A 846 10.70 -10.92 -6.22
CA PRO A 846 11.98 -10.83 -5.52
C PRO A 846 12.69 -9.48 -5.75
N VAL A 847 12.06 -8.39 -5.34
CA VAL A 847 12.69 -7.07 -5.28
C VAL A 847 13.52 -6.98 -4.00
N ARG A 848 14.75 -6.46 -4.12
CA ARG A 848 15.69 -6.31 -3.00
C ARG A 848 15.85 -4.83 -2.66
N PHE A 849 15.28 -4.40 -1.53
CA PHE A 849 15.39 -3.03 -1.07
C PHE A 849 16.67 -2.81 -0.25
N ALA A 850 17.56 -1.96 -0.77
CA ALA A 850 18.76 -1.51 -0.06
C ALA A 850 18.46 -0.15 0.58
N MET A 851 18.10 -0.16 1.87
CA MET A 851 17.56 1.00 2.58
C MET A 851 18.66 1.73 3.38
N ASP A 852 19.19 2.82 2.81
CA ASP A 852 20.12 3.74 3.48
C ASP A 852 19.34 4.71 4.40
N ARG A 853 20.02 5.34 5.37
CA ARG A 853 19.43 6.30 6.32
C ARG A 853 18.32 5.72 7.19
N ALA A 854 18.41 4.43 7.46
CA ALA A 854 17.52 3.78 8.40
C ALA A 854 17.78 4.24 9.83
N GLY A 855 16.74 4.34 10.65
CA GLY A 855 16.85 4.83 12.02
C GLY A 855 17.27 6.30 12.09
N LEU A 856 18.20 6.61 12.99
CA LEU A 856 18.68 7.97 13.24
C LEU A 856 19.71 8.42 12.18
N VAL A 857 19.63 9.67 11.74
CA VAL A 857 20.35 10.16 10.53
C VAL A 857 21.32 11.31 10.78
N GLY A 858 21.48 11.72 12.04
CA GLY A 858 22.33 12.83 12.47
C GLY A 858 21.82 14.18 11.99
N ALA A 859 22.68 14.92 11.30
CA ALA A 859 22.44 16.31 10.91
C ALA A 859 21.28 16.52 9.93
N ASP A 860 20.81 15.48 9.24
CA ASP A 860 19.66 15.62 8.31
C ASP A 860 18.32 15.77 9.05
N GLY A 861 18.28 15.44 10.35
CA GLY A 861 17.12 15.66 11.22
C GLY A 861 15.91 14.74 10.93
N PRO A 862 14.74 15.06 11.49
CA PRO A 862 13.57 14.18 11.48
C PRO A 862 12.97 13.97 10.09
N THR A 863 13.18 14.88 9.13
CA THR A 863 12.67 14.76 7.75
C THR A 863 13.29 13.60 6.97
N HIS A 864 14.50 13.18 7.34
CA HIS A 864 15.21 12.09 6.68
C HIS A 864 15.28 10.83 7.53
N CYS A 865 14.77 10.87 8.76
CA CYS A 865 14.88 9.79 9.75
C CYS A 865 14.05 8.56 9.35
N GLY A 866 14.70 7.42 9.16
CA GLY A 866 14.06 6.13 8.91
C GLY A 866 13.51 5.47 10.18
N ALA A 867 12.81 6.21 11.04
CA ALA A 867 12.35 5.72 12.35
C ALA A 867 11.20 4.69 12.25
N PHE A 868 10.39 4.78 11.19
CA PHE A 868 9.14 4.01 11.06
C PHE A 868 9.26 2.79 10.13
N ASP A 869 10.42 2.58 9.51
CA ASP A 869 10.61 1.58 8.47
C ASP A 869 10.37 0.14 8.90
N ILE A 870 10.82 -0.23 10.10
CA ILE A 870 10.60 -1.58 10.64
C ILE A 870 9.10 -1.81 10.84
N ALA A 871 8.37 -0.81 11.35
CA ALA A 871 6.95 -0.95 11.68
C ALA A 871 6.10 -1.25 10.43
N TYR A 872 6.33 -0.55 9.31
CA TYR A 872 5.55 -0.78 8.10
C TYR A 872 6.10 -1.87 7.18
N MET A 873 7.39 -2.23 7.27
CA MET A 873 7.99 -3.31 6.46
C MET A 873 7.79 -4.69 7.09
N ALA A 874 7.91 -4.80 8.42
CA ALA A 874 7.83 -6.10 9.11
C ALA A 874 6.41 -6.66 9.15
N CYS A 875 5.39 -5.79 9.05
CA CYS A 875 3.99 -6.20 8.99
C CYS A 875 3.58 -6.82 7.63
N LEU A 876 4.44 -6.77 6.60
CA LEU A 876 4.16 -7.28 5.25
C LEU A 876 4.45 -8.78 5.16
N PRO A 877 3.45 -9.64 4.88
CA PRO A 877 3.57 -11.10 5.03
C PRO A 877 4.75 -11.79 4.35
N ASN A 878 5.10 -11.43 3.12
CA ASN A 878 6.09 -12.18 2.34
C ASN A 878 7.52 -11.61 2.46
N MET A 879 7.71 -10.49 3.17
CA MET A 879 8.97 -9.75 3.26
C MET A 879 10.03 -10.45 4.14
N VAL A 880 11.27 -10.46 3.68
CA VAL A 880 12.45 -10.72 4.53
C VAL A 880 13.05 -9.39 4.97
N VAL A 881 13.20 -9.16 6.27
CA VAL A 881 13.63 -7.87 6.85
C VAL A 881 14.92 -8.05 7.63
N MET A 882 16.02 -7.49 7.11
CA MET A 882 17.38 -7.62 7.64
C MET A 882 17.95 -6.29 8.13
N ALA A 883 18.85 -6.32 9.12
CA ALA A 883 19.62 -5.14 9.53
C ALA A 883 21.02 -5.55 9.99
N PRO A 884 22.10 -5.08 9.32
CA PRO A 884 23.45 -5.46 9.67
C PRO A 884 23.91 -4.72 10.94
N SER A 885 24.67 -5.41 11.77
CA SER A 885 25.33 -4.87 12.95
C SER A 885 26.64 -4.13 12.65
N ASP A 886 27.26 -4.42 11.50
CA ASP A 886 28.49 -3.81 11.01
C ASP A 886 28.62 -3.92 9.47
N GLU A 887 29.67 -3.31 8.90
CA GLU A 887 29.89 -3.30 7.45
C GLU A 887 30.23 -4.66 6.84
N ALA A 888 30.81 -5.61 7.60
CA ALA A 888 31.07 -6.95 7.07
C ALA A 888 29.75 -7.70 6.93
N GLU A 889 28.85 -7.57 7.91
CA GLU A 889 27.52 -8.15 7.87
C GLU A 889 26.65 -7.54 6.78
N LEU A 890 26.79 -6.24 6.48
CA LEU A 890 26.11 -5.63 5.33
C LEU A 890 26.46 -6.35 4.03
N MET A 891 27.72 -6.75 3.84
CA MET A 891 28.15 -7.50 2.66
C MET A 891 27.53 -8.90 2.61
N HIS A 892 27.49 -9.57 3.75
CA HIS A 892 26.81 -10.87 3.89
C HIS A 892 25.31 -10.76 3.57
N MET A 893 24.64 -9.69 4.01
CA MET A 893 23.22 -9.45 3.74
C MET A 893 22.94 -9.09 2.27
N VAL A 894 23.83 -8.34 1.61
CA VAL A 894 23.74 -8.11 0.15
C VAL A 894 23.83 -9.44 -0.61
N ALA A 895 24.79 -10.30 -0.25
CA ALA A 895 24.90 -11.64 -0.84
C ALA A 895 23.68 -12.52 -0.52
N THR A 896 23.15 -12.44 0.71
CA THR A 896 21.91 -13.14 1.11
C THR A 896 20.75 -12.69 0.24
N ALA A 897 20.53 -11.38 0.10
CA ALA A 897 19.49 -10.80 -0.72
C ALA A 897 19.60 -11.25 -2.19
N ALA A 898 20.81 -11.32 -2.75
CA ALA A 898 21.04 -11.81 -4.12
C ALA A 898 20.57 -13.26 -4.34
N THR A 899 20.56 -14.10 -3.29
CA THR A 899 20.11 -15.50 -3.35
C THR A 899 18.60 -15.70 -3.14
N ILE A 900 17.85 -14.66 -2.75
CA ILE A 900 16.40 -14.76 -2.51
C ILE A 900 15.64 -14.50 -3.82
N ASP A 901 15.13 -15.55 -4.44
CA ASP A 901 14.44 -15.48 -5.74
C ASP A 901 12.93 -15.77 -5.68
N ASP A 902 12.37 -16.08 -4.50
CA ASP A 902 10.97 -16.51 -4.33
C ASP A 902 10.07 -15.50 -3.60
N ARG A 903 10.63 -14.38 -3.11
CA ARG A 903 9.93 -13.36 -2.32
C ARG A 903 10.77 -12.07 -2.20
N PRO A 904 10.18 -10.93 -1.82
CA PRO A 904 10.96 -9.71 -1.61
C PRO A 904 11.82 -9.75 -0.35
N SER A 905 12.84 -8.90 -0.34
CA SER A 905 13.70 -8.70 0.83
C SER A 905 14.11 -7.25 0.98
N CYS A 906 14.38 -6.82 2.21
CA CYS A 906 15.02 -5.54 2.49
C CYS A 906 16.16 -5.72 3.49
N PHE A 907 17.17 -4.87 3.37
CA PHE A 907 18.20 -4.68 4.39
C PHE A 907 18.36 -3.19 4.66
N ARG A 908 18.21 -2.83 5.94
CA ARG A 908 18.26 -1.43 6.39
C ARG A 908 19.57 -1.14 7.09
N PHE A 909 20.25 -0.05 6.72
CA PHE A 909 21.54 0.34 7.30
C PHE A 909 21.61 1.86 7.56
N PRO A 910 22.33 2.28 8.61
CA PRO A 910 22.37 3.68 8.99
C PRO A 910 23.24 4.50 8.05
N ARG A 911 23.07 5.82 8.10
CA ARG A 911 23.94 6.77 7.40
C ARG A 911 25.34 6.78 8.03
N GLY A 912 26.37 6.73 7.19
CA GLY A 912 27.74 7.09 7.61
C GLY A 912 28.78 6.02 7.32
N ASN A 913 29.88 6.06 8.09
CA ASN A 913 30.93 5.05 8.03
C ASN A 913 30.62 3.93 9.01
N GLY A 914 31.00 2.71 8.64
CA GLY A 914 31.03 1.57 9.53
C GLY A 914 32.09 1.72 10.63
N ILE A 915 32.15 0.73 11.49
CA ILE A 915 32.98 0.76 12.71
C ILE A 915 34.44 0.38 12.48
N GLY A 916 34.83 0.07 11.24
CA GLY A 916 36.14 -0.45 10.88
C GLY A 916 36.27 -1.97 11.03
N ALA A 917 35.18 -2.72 10.83
CA ALA A 917 35.17 -4.18 10.89
C ALA A 917 36.04 -4.81 9.79
N THR A 918 36.63 -5.98 10.08
CA THR A 918 37.40 -6.75 9.10
C THR A 918 36.49 -7.22 7.97
N LEU A 919 36.73 -6.72 6.76
CA LEU A 919 35.93 -7.07 5.60
C LEU A 919 36.22 -8.50 5.10
N PRO A 920 35.24 -9.19 4.50
CA PRO A 920 35.44 -10.48 3.84
C PRO A 920 36.53 -10.44 2.75
N LEU A 921 37.20 -11.58 2.56
CA LEU A 921 38.19 -11.77 1.49
C LEU A 921 37.60 -11.37 0.12
N ASN A 922 38.40 -10.65 -0.68
CA ASN A 922 38.03 -10.12 -2.00
C ASN A 922 36.75 -9.24 -2.01
N ASN A 923 36.32 -8.72 -0.87
CA ASN A 923 35.06 -7.98 -0.74
C ASN A 923 33.83 -8.77 -1.21
N LYS A 924 33.82 -10.09 -1.04
CA LYS A 924 32.67 -10.95 -1.39
C LYS A 924 31.95 -11.42 -0.13
N GLY A 925 30.65 -11.11 -0.05
CA GLY A 925 29.81 -11.59 1.05
C GLY A 925 29.54 -13.10 0.96
N THR A 926 29.45 -13.75 2.11
CA THR A 926 28.89 -15.11 2.24
C THR A 926 27.41 -14.99 2.61
N PRO A 927 26.48 -15.59 1.86
CA PRO A 927 25.06 -15.61 2.23
C PRO A 927 24.84 -16.16 3.63
N LEU A 928 23.98 -15.51 4.39
CA LEU A 928 23.54 -15.91 5.72
C LEU A 928 22.36 -16.88 5.62
N GLU A 929 22.21 -17.74 6.62
CA GLU A 929 20.98 -18.52 6.77
C GLU A 929 19.83 -17.57 7.16
N ILE A 930 18.78 -17.54 6.34
CA ILE A 930 17.64 -16.62 6.52
C ILE A 930 16.94 -16.92 7.84
N GLY A 931 16.74 -15.89 8.66
CA GLY A 931 16.08 -16.01 9.95
C GLY A 931 16.95 -16.57 11.06
N LYS A 932 18.28 -16.60 10.91
CA LYS A 932 19.21 -17.00 11.96
C LYS A 932 20.01 -15.84 12.53
N GLY A 933 19.91 -15.67 13.85
CA GLY A 933 20.73 -14.76 14.63
C GLY A 933 22.02 -15.42 15.12
N ARG A 934 22.75 -14.73 16.00
CA ARG A 934 23.97 -15.26 16.64
C ARG A 934 24.14 -14.72 18.06
N ILE A 935 24.75 -15.52 18.93
CA ILE A 935 25.26 -15.05 20.21
C ILE A 935 26.67 -14.51 19.98
N LEU A 936 26.91 -13.27 20.38
CA LEU A 936 28.21 -12.60 20.29
C LEU A 936 29.03 -12.77 21.56
N MET A 937 28.35 -12.79 22.71
CA MET A 937 28.98 -12.87 24.03
C MET A 937 28.05 -13.62 24.97
N GLU A 938 28.59 -14.58 25.71
CA GLU A 938 27.86 -15.30 26.77
C GLU A 938 27.94 -14.55 28.10
N GLY A 939 26.86 -14.58 28.85
CA GLY A 939 26.73 -14.00 30.18
C GLY A 939 25.76 -14.80 31.05
N SER A 940 25.19 -14.17 32.07
CA SER A 940 24.21 -14.83 32.94
C SER A 940 23.09 -13.89 33.33
N ARG A 941 21.91 -14.47 33.61
CA ARG A 941 20.68 -13.81 34.08
C ARG A 941 20.03 -12.81 33.12
N VAL A 942 20.78 -12.06 32.32
CA VAL A 942 20.26 -11.04 31.39
C VAL A 942 20.79 -11.30 29.98
N ALA A 943 19.89 -11.36 29.01
CA ALA A 943 20.19 -11.36 27.59
C ALA A 943 19.75 -10.04 26.95
N ILE A 944 20.61 -9.47 26.10
CA ILE A 944 20.31 -8.31 25.26
C ILE A 944 20.33 -8.78 23.82
N LEU A 945 19.18 -8.70 23.16
CA LEU A 945 18.99 -9.04 21.75
C LEU A 945 18.88 -7.74 20.95
N GLY A 946 19.99 -7.34 20.32
CA GLY A 946 20.06 -6.15 19.48
C GLY A 946 19.69 -6.45 18.02
N TYR A 947 19.10 -5.47 17.35
CA TYR A 947 18.78 -5.53 15.93
C TYR A 947 19.40 -4.37 15.15
N GLY A 948 20.26 -4.69 14.17
CA GLY A 948 20.96 -3.69 13.36
C GLY A 948 22.13 -3.01 14.08
N SER A 949 22.41 -1.77 13.70
CA SER A 949 23.60 -1.02 14.14
C SER A 949 23.68 -0.82 15.66
N VAL A 950 22.54 -0.84 16.36
CA VAL A 950 22.45 -0.70 17.83
C VAL A 950 23.12 -1.86 18.59
N VAL A 951 23.42 -2.98 17.92
CA VAL A 951 24.22 -4.08 18.49
C VAL A 951 25.57 -3.57 19.01
N GLN A 952 26.16 -2.54 18.39
CA GLN A 952 27.40 -1.94 18.89
C GLN A 952 27.20 -1.22 20.23
N GLN A 953 26.06 -0.54 20.42
CA GLN A 953 25.71 0.05 21.72
C GLN A 953 25.49 -1.04 22.78
N CYS A 954 24.92 -2.19 22.40
CA CYS A 954 24.74 -3.34 23.28
C CYS A 954 26.09 -3.93 23.73
N ARG A 955 27.08 -4.04 22.82
CA ARG A 955 28.44 -4.50 23.15
C ARG A 955 29.15 -3.55 24.10
N HIS A 956 29.13 -2.25 23.84
CA HIS A 956 29.69 -1.25 24.76
C HIS A 956 28.97 -1.25 26.12
N ALA A 957 27.65 -1.48 26.15
CA ALA A 957 26.91 -1.61 27.40
C ALA A 957 27.39 -2.82 28.23
N SER A 958 27.71 -3.95 27.57
CA SER A 958 28.30 -5.12 28.22
C SER A 958 29.64 -4.79 28.89
N GLU A 959 30.49 -3.99 28.26
CA GLU A 959 31.76 -3.55 28.85
C GLU A 959 31.54 -2.71 30.11
N LEU A 960 30.62 -1.73 30.07
CA LEU A 960 30.25 -0.92 31.23
C LEU A 960 29.66 -1.78 32.38
N LEU A 961 28.85 -2.79 32.04
CA LEU A 961 28.25 -3.70 33.02
C LEU A 961 29.29 -4.61 33.67
N LYS A 962 30.32 -5.04 32.92
CA LYS A 962 31.45 -5.82 33.45
C LYS A 962 32.23 -5.05 34.51
N GLU A 963 32.40 -3.74 34.35
CA GLU A 963 33.08 -2.89 35.35
C GLU A 963 32.38 -2.91 36.72
N VAL A 964 31.06 -3.18 36.74
CA VAL A 964 30.25 -3.31 37.97
C VAL A 964 29.88 -4.77 38.30
N GLY A 965 30.61 -5.73 37.72
CA GLY A 965 30.45 -7.16 38.01
C GLY A 965 29.13 -7.76 37.53
N VAL A 966 28.60 -7.30 36.40
CA VAL A 966 27.43 -7.87 35.71
C VAL A 966 27.87 -8.37 34.34
N ASN A 967 27.76 -9.68 34.10
CA ASN A 967 28.02 -10.29 32.80
C ASN A 967 26.69 -10.57 32.10
N VAL A 968 26.48 -9.98 30.93
CA VAL A 968 25.25 -10.14 30.15
C VAL A 968 25.53 -10.86 28.83
N THR A 969 24.55 -11.63 28.38
CA THR A 969 24.59 -12.24 27.05
C THR A 969 24.21 -11.19 26.01
N ILE A 970 25.02 -11.04 24.96
CA ILE A 970 24.73 -10.16 23.82
C ILE A 970 24.48 -11.03 22.61
N ALA A 971 23.29 -10.88 22.02
CA ALA A 971 22.89 -11.55 20.79
C ALA A 971 22.54 -10.52 19.71
N ASP A 972 22.85 -10.88 18.48
CA ASP A 972 22.56 -10.12 17.27
C ASP A 972 21.47 -10.87 16.51
N ALA A 973 20.31 -10.21 16.38
CA ALA A 973 19.13 -10.81 15.78
C ALA A 973 19.28 -11.02 14.27
N ARG A 974 20.00 -10.13 13.56
CA ARG A 974 20.16 -10.05 12.08
C ARG A 974 18.88 -9.87 11.27
N PHE A 975 17.81 -10.56 11.64
CA PHE A 975 16.51 -10.61 10.97
C PHE A 975 15.41 -10.17 11.93
N CYS A 976 14.59 -9.22 11.49
CA CYS A 976 13.28 -8.97 12.11
C CYS A 976 12.23 -9.91 11.52
N LYS A 977 12.41 -10.32 10.26
CA LYS A 977 11.54 -11.26 9.58
C LYS A 977 12.31 -12.15 8.59
N PRO A 978 12.15 -13.48 8.63
CA PRO A 978 11.54 -14.23 9.73
C PRO A 978 12.37 -14.10 11.02
N LEU A 979 11.72 -14.21 12.19
CA LEU A 979 12.41 -14.21 13.47
C LEU A 979 13.17 -15.53 13.69
N ASP A 980 14.34 -15.44 14.35
CA ASP A 980 15.00 -16.63 14.89
C ASP A 980 14.30 -17.12 16.17
N THR A 981 13.23 -17.88 15.98
CA THR A 981 12.42 -18.38 17.10
C THR A 981 13.19 -19.32 18.03
N ASP A 982 14.25 -19.98 17.55
CA ASP A 982 15.05 -20.89 18.36
C ASP A 982 16.02 -20.10 19.24
N LEU A 983 16.70 -19.10 18.69
CA LEU A 983 17.53 -18.19 19.47
C LEU A 983 16.70 -17.45 20.53
N ILE A 984 15.53 -16.92 20.17
CA ILE A 984 14.67 -16.21 21.13
C ILE A 984 14.23 -17.15 22.27
N ARG A 985 13.86 -18.41 21.96
CA ARG A 985 13.55 -19.42 22.97
C ARG A 985 14.73 -19.73 23.87
N LEU A 986 15.92 -19.89 23.29
CA LEU A 986 17.16 -20.15 24.03
C LEU A 986 17.44 -19.01 25.01
N LEU A 987 17.47 -17.77 24.52
CA LEU A 987 17.71 -16.59 25.35
C LEU A 987 16.67 -16.46 26.47
N ALA A 988 15.38 -16.63 26.16
CA ALA A 988 14.32 -16.54 27.16
C ALA A 988 14.34 -17.69 28.18
N LYS A 989 14.88 -18.85 27.82
CA LYS A 989 15.00 -20.02 28.72
C LYS A 989 16.18 -19.90 29.67
N GLU A 990 17.32 -19.38 29.19
CA GLU A 990 18.57 -19.34 29.95
C GLU A 990 18.74 -18.07 30.80
N HIS A 991 17.87 -17.07 30.61
CA HIS A 991 17.97 -15.77 31.25
C HIS A 991 16.68 -15.40 31.97
N GLU A 992 16.81 -14.69 33.10
CA GLU A 992 15.69 -14.12 33.86
C GLU A 992 15.09 -12.90 33.14
N ILE A 993 15.92 -12.17 32.37
CA ILE A 993 15.54 -10.94 31.69
C ILE A 993 16.02 -11.00 30.24
N LEU A 994 15.12 -10.69 29.31
CA LEU A 994 15.39 -10.49 27.89
C LEU A 994 15.08 -9.04 27.50
N ILE A 995 16.09 -8.30 27.04
CA ILE A 995 15.95 -6.94 26.54
C ILE A 995 16.09 -6.95 25.03
N THR A 996 15.10 -6.47 24.29
CA THR A 996 15.22 -6.20 22.85
C THR A 996 15.59 -4.75 22.63
N VAL A 997 16.57 -4.48 21.77
CA VAL A 997 17.03 -3.12 21.46
C VAL A 997 17.00 -2.90 19.95
N GLU A 998 16.30 -1.86 19.51
CA GLU A 998 16.23 -1.44 18.11
C GLU A 998 16.17 0.09 17.95
N GLU A 999 16.58 0.57 16.78
CA GLU A 999 16.46 1.96 16.33
C GLU A 999 15.25 2.13 15.38
N GLY A 1000 14.08 1.70 15.85
CA GLY A 1000 12.78 1.87 15.19
C GLY A 1000 11.71 2.30 16.18
N SER A 1001 10.55 2.71 15.68
CA SER A 1001 9.37 3.06 16.49
C SER A 1001 8.68 1.85 17.10
N ILE A 1002 7.65 2.10 17.91
CA ILE A 1002 6.67 1.09 18.33
C ILE A 1002 6.12 0.37 17.07
N GLY A 1003 5.85 -0.93 17.20
CA GLY A 1003 5.43 -1.79 16.09
C GLY A 1003 6.58 -2.53 15.39
N GLY A 1004 7.84 -2.22 15.73
CA GLY A 1004 9.04 -2.83 15.14
C GLY A 1004 9.45 -4.21 15.69
N PHE A 1005 10.75 -4.52 15.65
CA PHE A 1005 11.35 -5.80 16.03
C PHE A 1005 10.95 -6.26 17.44
N GLY A 1006 10.98 -5.36 18.42
CA GLY A 1006 10.57 -5.68 19.79
C GLY A 1006 9.12 -6.14 19.87
N SER A 1007 8.24 -5.55 19.06
CA SER A 1007 6.82 -5.94 19.00
C SER A 1007 6.65 -7.34 18.43
N HIS A 1008 7.39 -7.67 17.37
CA HIS A 1008 7.43 -9.00 16.77
C HIS A 1008 7.93 -10.07 17.76
N VAL A 1009 9.01 -9.79 18.49
CA VAL A 1009 9.53 -10.67 19.54
C VAL A 1009 8.49 -10.85 20.66
N SER A 1010 7.84 -9.76 21.10
CA SER A 1010 6.84 -9.80 22.17
C SER A 1010 5.64 -10.69 21.82
N GLN A 1011 5.17 -10.61 20.57
CA GLN A 1011 4.05 -11.43 20.13
C GLN A 1011 4.45 -12.90 20.07
N PHE A 1012 5.65 -13.22 19.57
CA PHE A 1012 6.16 -14.59 19.59
C PHE A 1012 6.29 -15.16 21.01
N LEU A 1013 6.87 -14.40 21.94
CA LEU A 1013 7.03 -14.82 23.34
C LEU A 1013 5.66 -15.04 24.01
N SER A 1014 4.70 -14.15 23.74
CA SER A 1014 3.32 -14.25 24.22
C SER A 1014 2.61 -15.50 23.67
N LEU A 1015 2.56 -15.67 22.34
CA LEU A 1015 1.86 -16.79 21.70
C LEU A 1015 2.48 -18.14 22.04
N SER A 1016 3.80 -18.19 22.27
CA SER A 1016 4.51 -19.41 22.70
C SER A 1016 4.32 -19.74 24.19
N GLY A 1017 3.64 -18.88 24.97
CA GLY A 1017 3.46 -19.03 26.41
C GLY A 1017 4.73 -18.79 27.23
N ILE A 1018 5.78 -18.23 26.61
CA ILE A 1018 7.06 -17.97 27.28
C ILE A 1018 6.91 -16.84 28.30
N LEU A 1019 6.12 -15.80 27.98
CA LEU A 1019 5.80 -14.70 28.91
C LEU A 1019 4.90 -15.14 30.07
N ASP A 1020 4.31 -16.34 30.04
CA ASP A 1020 3.59 -16.87 31.20
C ASP A 1020 4.54 -17.43 32.27
N GLY A 1021 5.83 -17.58 31.92
CA GLY A 1021 6.90 -18.04 32.80
C GLY A 1021 7.61 -16.90 33.54
N PRO A 1022 8.78 -17.18 34.13
CA PRO A 1022 9.50 -16.21 34.96
C PRO A 1022 10.30 -15.16 34.18
N VAL A 1023 10.39 -15.28 32.85
CA VAL A 1023 11.22 -14.38 32.03
C VAL A 1023 10.57 -13.01 31.93
N LYS A 1024 11.34 -11.97 32.24
CA LYS A 1024 10.94 -10.58 32.07
C LYS A 1024 11.39 -10.08 30.72
N TRP A 1025 10.49 -9.48 29.96
CA TRP A 1025 10.82 -8.86 28.69
C TRP A 1025 10.74 -7.32 28.78
N ARG A 1026 11.71 -6.62 28.17
CA ARG A 1026 11.70 -5.16 27.97
C ARG A 1026 12.10 -4.80 26.55
N ALA A 1027 11.39 -3.84 25.97
CA ALA A 1027 11.76 -3.22 24.71
C ALA A 1027 12.45 -1.87 24.94
N MET A 1028 13.57 -1.64 24.25
CA MET A 1028 14.18 -0.34 24.05
C MET A 1028 14.05 0.01 22.57
N VAL A 1029 13.21 1.00 22.30
CA VAL A 1029 12.84 1.49 20.96
C VAL A 1029 12.98 3.02 20.93
N LEU A 1030 12.84 3.65 19.78
CA LEU A 1030 12.79 5.10 19.69
C LEU A 1030 11.60 5.66 20.49
N PRO A 1031 11.76 6.80 21.18
CA PRO A 1031 10.67 7.45 21.90
C PRO A 1031 9.59 7.90 20.92
N ASP A 1032 8.34 7.98 21.40
CA ASP A 1032 7.17 8.38 20.62
C ASP A 1032 7.12 9.91 20.39
N ARG A 1033 8.19 10.43 19.76
CA ARG A 1033 8.42 11.83 19.41
C ARG A 1033 9.47 11.91 18.29
N TYR A 1034 9.41 12.96 17.49
CA TYR A 1034 10.51 13.28 16.58
C TYR A 1034 11.76 13.70 17.35
N ILE A 1035 12.92 13.24 16.88
CA ILE A 1035 14.23 13.61 17.41
C ILE A 1035 14.86 14.61 16.44
N ASP A 1036 15.31 15.75 16.96
CA ASP A 1036 15.89 16.82 16.16
C ASP A 1036 17.27 16.47 15.60
N HIS A 1037 17.74 17.28 14.64
CA HIS A 1037 19.07 17.14 14.07
C HIS A 1037 20.16 17.29 15.14
N GLY A 1038 21.20 16.47 15.03
CA GLY A 1038 22.33 16.48 15.96
C GLY A 1038 23.47 15.62 15.46
N SER A 1039 24.52 15.45 16.26
CA SER A 1039 25.48 14.39 15.96
C SER A 1039 24.79 13.03 16.16
N PRO A 1040 25.19 11.96 15.45
CA PRO A 1040 24.62 10.63 15.66
C PRO A 1040 24.69 10.18 17.13
N GLN A 1041 25.76 10.55 17.84
CA GLN A 1041 25.92 10.23 19.25
C GLN A 1041 24.92 10.98 20.13
N ASP A 1042 24.68 12.27 19.86
CA ASP A 1042 23.71 13.07 20.60
C ASP A 1042 22.28 12.55 20.39
N GLN A 1043 21.92 12.19 19.15
CA GLN A 1043 20.61 11.61 18.87
C GLN A 1043 20.40 10.26 19.55
N VAL A 1044 21.42 9.38 19.57
CA VAL A 1044 21.34 8.08 20.27
C VAL A 1044 21.23 8.27 21.78
N GLU A 1045 21.92 9.27 22.34
CA GLU A 1045 21.79 9.64 23.76
C GLU A 1045 20.38 10.18 24.05
N GLU A 1046 19.88 11.08 23.22
CA GLU A 1046 18.53 11.67 23.33
C GLU A 1046 17.42 10.63 23.15
N ALA A 1047 17.62 9.63 22.29
CA ALA A 1047 16.71 8.50 22.09
C ALA A 1047 16.69 7.54 23.29
N GLY A 1048 17.65 7.64 24.22
CA GLY A 1048 17.80 6.69 25.31
C GLY A 1048 18.30 5.32 24.86
N LEU A 1049 19.01 5.24 23.73
CA LEU A 1049 19.54 4.00 23.15
C LEU A 1049 21.07 3.87 23.27
N SER A 1050 21.74 4.81 23.96
CA SER A 1050 23.19 4.72 24.17
C SER A 1050 23.56 3.57 25.10
N SER A 1051 24.83 3.14 25.02
CA SER A 1051 25.36 2.09 25.90
C SER A 1051 25.14 2.35 27.39
N LYS A 1052 25.15 3.62 27.82
CA LYS A 1052 24.85 4.03 29.21
C LYS A 1052 23.39 3.77 29.57
N HIS A 1053 22.46 4.10 28.69
CA HIS A 1053 21.04 3.87 28.90
C HIS A 1053 20.72 2.37 28.92
N ILE A 1054 21.29 1.59 28.01
CA ILE A 1054 21.16 0.13 27.99
C ILE A 1054 21.68 -0.47 29.32
N ALA A 1055 22.87 -0.07 29.76
CA ALA A 1055 23.43 -0.53 31.04
C ALA A 1055 22.57 -0.11 32.23
N ALA A 1056 22.02 1.11 32.23
CA ALA A 1056 21.11 1.59 33.28
C ALA A 1056 19.82 0.78 33.35
N THR A 1057 19.23 0.42 32.20
CA THR A 1057 18.05 -0.45 32.12
C THR A 1057 18.35 -1.83 32.72
N VAL A 1058 19.49 -2.44 32.37
CA VAL A 1058 19.92 -3.73 32.95
C VAL A 1058 20.05 -3.64 34.47
N LEU A 1059 20.76 -2.62 34.98
CA LEU A 1059 20.96 -2.45 36.42
C LEU A 1059 19.66 -2.22 37.18
N SER A 1060 18.74 -1.45 36.59
CA SER A 1060 17.40 -1.21 37.15
C SER A 1060 16.59 -2.50 37.27
N LEU A 1061 16.62 -3.37 36.26
CA LEU A 1061 15.88 -4.64 36.26
C LEU A 1061 16.48 -5.67 37.23
N LEU A 1062 17.79 -5.62 37.46
CA LEU A 1062 18.48 -6.44 38.47
C LEU A 1062 18.28 -5.96 39.91
N GLN A 1063 17.53 -4.87 40.14
CA GLN A 1063 17.30 -4.26 41.45
C GLN A 1063 18.58 -3.91 42.20
N ARG A 1064 19.68 -3.62 41.49
CA ARG A 1064 20.88 -3.05 42.11
C ARG A 1064 20.65 -1.54 42.30
N PRO A 1065 20.88 -0.98 43.50
CA PRO A 1065 20.61 0.43 43.75
C PRO A 1065 21.38 1.32 42.77
N LYS A 1066 20.75 2.44 42.36
CA LYS A 1066 21.35 3.50 41.53
C LYS A 1066 22.65 4.08 42.13
N GLU A 1067 22.97 3.76 43.39
CA GLU A 1067 24.13 4.25 44.15
C GLU A 1067 25.49 3.67 43.71
N VAL A 1068 25.53 2.74 42.74
CA VAL A 1068 26.80 2.21 42.20
C VAL A 1068 27.34 3.04 41.01
N GLN A 1069 26.61 4.04 40.51
CA GLN A 1069 27.14 4.92 39.46
C GLN A 1069 27.97 6.07 40.05
N LEU A 1070 29.25 6.10 39.65
CA LEU A 1070 30.23 7.21 39.76
C LEU A 1070 30.99 7.41 41.08
N LYS A 1071 31.47 6.34 41.73
CA LYS A 1071 32.67 6.42 42.59
C LYS A 1071 33.89 5.79 41.89
N LYS A 1072 34.42 6.48 40.87
CA LYS A 1072 35.84 6.50 40.42
C LYS A 1072 35.97 7.11 39.01
N LYS A 1073 35.59 8.39 38.83
CA LYS A 1073 36.15 9.24 37.76
C LYS A 1073 36.11 10.74 38.03
N ASP A 1074 35.71 11.15 39.24
CA ASP A 1074 35.63 12.57 39.62
C ASP A 1074 36.97 13.20 40.04
N ARG A 1075 38.08 12.45 39.90
CA ARG A 1075 39.45 12.98 40.11
C ARG A 1075 40.15 13.43 38.83
N SER A 1076 39.66 13.07 37.64
CA SER A 1076 40.26 13.49 36.36
C SER A 1076 39.45 14.58 35.64
N GLU A 1077 38.13 14.60 35.79
CA GLU A 1077 37.29 15.63 35.13
C GLU A 1077 37.34 16.99 35.83
N ASN A 1078 37.57 17.03 37.16
CA ASN A 1078 37.81 18.27 37.89
C ASN A 1078 39.16 18.94 37.57
N LYS A 1079 40.09 18.24 36.92
CA LYS A 1079 41.37 18.82 36.46
C LYS A 1079 41.23 19.43 35.07
N VAL A 1080 40.47 18.79 34.18
CA VAL A 1080 40.22 19.29 32.81
C VAL A 1080 39.21 20.46 32.81
N ARG A 1081 38.23 20.47 33.73
CA ARG A 1081 37.35 21.64 33.91
C ARG A 1081 38.10 22.85 34.51
N LYS A 1082 39.04 22.64 35.44
CA LYS A 1082 39.90 23.73 35.96
C LYS A 1082 40.85 24.31 34.91
N GLU A 1083 41.34 23.51 33.97
CA GLU A 1083 42.22 23.99 32.90
C GLU A 1083 41.47 24.68 31.75
N ARG A 1084 40.20 24.32 31.48
CA ARG A 1084 39.34 25.04 30.51
C ARG A 1084 38.76 26.35 31.04
N LEU A 1085 38.54 26.47 32.36
CA LEU A 1085 38.08 27.72 33.00
C LEU A 1085 39.20 28.77 33.17
N HIS A 1086 40.48 28.42 32.96
CA HIS A 1086 41.61 29.36 32.98
C HIS A 1086 42.05 29.86 31.59
N ARG A 1087 41.39 29.46 30.50
CA ARG A 1087 41.69 29.95 29.13
C ARG A 1087 40.58 30.76 28.47
N VAL A 1088 39.51 31.09 29.19
CA VAL A 1088 38.38 31.89 28.66
C VAL A 1088 38.22 33.22 29.41
N ASN A 1089 39.18 33.62 30.25
CA ASN A 1089 39.09 34.90 30.97
C ASN A 1089 40.38 35.72 30.87
N THR A 1090 40.67 36.16 29.65
CA THR A 1090 41.41 37.40 29.38
C THR A 1090 40.83 38.01 28.11
N ASP A 1091 39.69 38.69 28.22
CA ASP A 1091 39.54 39.97 27.54
C ASP A 1091 38.29 40.72 28.03
N THR A 1092 38.49 42.01 28.25
CA THR A 1092 37.53 43.06 28.62
C THR A 1092 37.05 43.07 30.08
N GLY A 1093 37.51 44.10 30.79
CA GLY A 1093 37.29 44.31 32.22
C GLY A 1093 36.08 45.16 32.57
N ARG A 1094 35.63 44.98 33.81
CA ARG A 1094 35.16 45.96 34.82
C ARG A 1094 34.19 45.27 35.77
N GLU A 1095 34.47 45.47 37.06
CA GLU A 1095 33.83 44.88 38.25
C GLU A 1095 32.35 45.25 38.39
N ILE A 1096 31.58 44.40 39.10
CA ILE A 1096 30.75 44.78 40.27
C ILE A 1096 30.43 43.50 41.07
N GLN A 1097 30.64 43.59 42.40
CA GLN A 1097 30.43 42.56 43.42
C GLN A 1097 28.95 42.21 43.65
N VAL A 1098 28.66 40.94 43.96
CA VAL A 1098 27.59 40.57 44.90
C VAL A 1098 28.06 39.42 45.79
N ASP A 1099 27.88 39.62 47.09
CA ASP A 1099 28.31 38.79 48.21
C ASP A 1099 27.36 37.61 48.49
N ASN A 1100 27.90 36.59 49.14
CA ASN A 1100 27.28 35.33 49.53
C ASN A 1100 26.29 35.50 50.70
N SER A 1101 25.27 34.63 50.80
CA SER A 1101 25.13 33.69 51.93
C SER A 1101 23.76 32.99 51.99
N LEU A 1102 23.82 31.78 52.58
CA LEU A 1102 22.77 30.97 53.21
C LEU A 1102 22.14 29.81 52.43
N GLU A 1103 22.88 28.69 52.51
CA GLU A 1103 22.37 27.33 52.70
C GLU A 1103 21.37 27.22 53.88
N GLY A 1104 20.46 26.25 53.82
CA GLY A 1104 19.96 25.58 55.03
C GLY A 1104 18.48 25.21 55.12
N GLU A 1105 18.20 23.95 54.77
CA GLU A 1105 17.47 22.99 55.60
C GLU A 1105 15.90 22.92 55.73
N ILE A 1106 15.45 21.67 55.56
CA ILE A 1106 14.39 20.94 56.29
C ILE A 1106 12.99 20.74 55.64
N LYS A 1107 12.78 19.46 55.33
CA LYS A 1107 11.53 18.70 55.16
C LYS A 1107 10.43 19.12 56.17
N THR A 1108 9.15 19.05 55.76
CA THR A 1108 8.21 17.93 56.07
C THR A 1108 6.76 18.44 56.03
N CYS A 1109 5.90 17.62 55.40
CA CYS A 1109 4.52 17.30 55.79
C CYS A 1109 3.31 18.11 55.28
N LEU A 1110 2.34 17.30 54.81
CA LEU A 1110 0.88 17.44 54.77
C LEU A 1110 0.30 18.14 53.52
N LYS A 1111 -0.26 17.37 52.57
CA LYS A 1111 -1.62 16.75 52.53
C LYS A 1111 -2.73 17.78 52.28
N SER A 1112 -3.61 17.42 51.31
CA SER A 1112 -4.95 17.99 51.02
C SER A 1112 -4.88 19.30 50.20
N SER A 1113 -5.72 19.64 49.20
CA SER A 1113 -7.02 19.17 48.67
C SER A 1113 -7.14 19.73 47.23
N CYS A 1114 -7.61 18.99 46.23
CA CYS A 1114 -9.00 18.86 45.78
C CYS A 1114 -9.69 20.15 45.26
N MET A 1115 -9.96 20.14 43.94
CA MET A 1115 -11.21 20.51 43.23
C MET A 1115 -11.76 21.95 43.15
N ARG A 1116 -12.05 22.30 41.88
CA ARG A 1116 -13.24 22.98 41.31
C ARG A 1116 -13.45 24.48 41.53
N GLY A 1117 -13.90 25.14 40.46
CA GLY A 1117 -14.87 26.22 40.57
C GLY A 1117 -14.95 27.19 39.39
N ARG A 1118 -15.91 26.97 38.49
CA ARG A 1118 -16.42 28.00 37.57
C ARG A 1118 -17.30 29.00 38.32
N HIS A 1119 -17.29 30.26 37.84
CA HIS A 1119 -18.43 31.17 37.64
C HIS A 1119 -19.22 31.78 38.83
N ILE A 1120 -19.31 33.14 38.80
CA ILE A 1120 -20.52 34.03 38.83
C ILE A 1120 -20.54 35.19 39.88
N LYS A 1121 -20.70 36.41 39.29
CA LYS A 1121 -21.37 37.68 39.70
C LYS A 1121 -21.10 38.36 41.05
N CYS A 1122 -20.91 39.69 40.99
CA CYS A 1122 -21.67 40.66 41.79
C CYS A 1122 -21.70 42.07 41.13
N VAL A 1123 -22.73 42.84 41.49
CA VAL A 1123 -23.30 44.02 40.83
C VAL A 1123 -23.41 45.19 41.85
N ASN A 1124 -23.22 46.43 41.37
CA ASN A 1124 -23.66 47.77 41.87
C ASN A 1124 -23.19 48.32 43.25
N MET A 1125 -22.54 49.50 43.28
CA MET A 1125 -23.17 50.86 43.31
C MET A 1125 -22.12 52.03 43.28
N PRO A 1126 -22.51 53.27 42.88
CA PRO A 1126 -21.66 54.46 42.58
C PRO A 1126 -21.93 55.63 43.60
N PRO A 1127 -21.83 56.98 43.33
CA PRO A 1127 -21.16 57.84 42.32
C PRO A 1127 -20.34 59.02 42.99
N THR A 1128 -19.55 59.87 42.32
CA THR A 1128 -20.00 61.10 41.61
C THR A 1128 -18.81 61.94 41.10
N LEU A 1129 -18.98 62.44 39.86
CA LEU A 1129 -18.74 63.80 39.33
C LEU A 1129 -17.32 64.43 39.46
N GLY A 1130 -16.70 64.97 38.42
CA GLY A 1130 -17.13 65.30 37.07
C GLY A 1130 -16.20 66.39 36.52
N ASN A 1131 -16.03 66.39 35.19
CA ASN A 1131 -15.38 67.40 34.34
C ASN A 1131 -13.86 67.52 34.40
N ASP A 1132 -13.18 66.81 33.49
CA ASP A 1132 -12.45 67.48 32.41
C ASP A 1132 -11.97 66.51 31.32
N ARG A 1133 -12.08 66.98 30.06
CA ARG A 1133 -11.51 66.48 28.80
C ARG A 1133 -12.23 65.36 28.04
N VAL A 1134 -12.64 65.75 26.84
CA VAL A 1134 -13.28 64.98 25.78
C VAL A 1134 -12.32 63.92 25.23
N CYS A 1135 -12.79 62.67 25.20
CA CYS A 1135 -12.17 61.51 24.56
C CYS A 1135 -12.75 61.21 23.17
N HIS A 1136 -11.88 60.61 22.35
CA HIS A 1136 -12.07 59.60 21.28
C HIS A 1136 -11.51 60.11 19.94
N ASP A 1137 -10.59 59.44 19.24
CA ASP A 1137 -10.37 58.00 19.07
C ASP A 1137 -8.90 57.64 18.75
N LYS A 1138 -8.48 56.41 19.09
CA LYS A 1138 -7.16 55.83 18.77
C LYS A 1138 -7.17 55.14 17.38
N GLY A 1139 -6.53 55.75 16.38
CA GLY A 1139 -5.95 55.07 15.21
C GLY A 1139 -4.62 54.42 15.61
N VAL A 1140 -4.29 53.17 15.25
CA VAL A 1140 -3.87 52.68 13.91
C VAL A 1140 -2.77 53.57 13.32
N GLU A 1141 -1.52 53.09 13.35
CA GLU A 1141 -0.58 53.02 12.22
C GLU A 1141 0.87 52.73 12.68
N HIS A 1142 1.41 51.60 12.25
CA HIS A 1142 2.85 51.44 12.01
C HIS A 1142 3.05 51.11 10.52
N CYS A 1143 3.42 52.13 9.75
CA CYS A 1143 4.33 52.06 8.60
C CYS A 1143 5.75 51.74 9.15
N SER A 1144 6.71 51.10 8.47
CA SER A 1144 7.10 51.08 7.05
C SER A 1144 8.20 50.02 6.80
N HIS A 1145 8.51 49.79 5.51
CA HIS A 1145 9.76 49.24 4.90
C HIS A 1145 9.68 47.77 4.44
N SER A 1146 9.45 47.54 3.14
CA SER A 1146 10.42 47.49 2.01
C SER A 1146 11.23 46.18 1.95
N SER A 1147 10.93 45.39 0.92
CA SER A 1147 11.64 44.19 0.42
C SER A 1147 13.05 44.55 -0.12
N PRO A 1148 13.93 43.61 -0.59
CA PRO A 1148 13.63 42.25 -1.04
C PRO A 1148 14.65 41.11 -0.78
N LEU A 1149 14.18 39.89 -1.10
CA LEU A 1149 14.85 38.69 -1.58
C LEU A 1149 16.40 38.67 -1.67
N GLU A 1150 17.01 37.70 -0.99
CA GLU A 1150 18.07 36.80 -1.50
C GLU A 1150 18.46 35.80 -0.39
N CYS A 1151 18.26 34.48 -0.61
CA CYS A 1151 19.12 33.37 -0.14
C CYS A 1151 18.43 32.01 -0.35
N LEU A 1152 18.54 31.47 -1.56
CA LEU A 1152 18.32 30.05 -1.86
C LEU A 1152 19.26 29.69 -3.01
N CYS A 1153 20.49 29.27 -2.69
CA CYS A 1153 21.40 28.51 -3.54
C CYS A 1153 22.65 28.11 -2.74
N TYR A 1154 22.69 26.87 -2.24
CA TYR A 1154 23.95 26.24 -1.81
C TYR A 1154 24.02 24.83 -2.39
N TYR A 1155 24.37 24.71 -3.67
CA TYR A 1155 25.03 23.54 -4.25
C TYR A 1155 25.67 23.96 -5.59
N ALA A 1156 26.86 24.54 -5.52
CA ALA A 1156 27.76 24.66 -6.67
C ALA A 1156 29.20 24.57 -6.17
N GLY A 1157 29.78 23.38 -6.32
CA GLY A 1157 31.19 23.14 -6.05
C GLY A 1157 31.71 22.15 -7.07
N ILE A 1158 32.04 22.64 -8.27
CA ILE A 1158 33.11 22.17 -9.17
C ILE A 1158 33.40 23.35 -10.10
N SER A 1159 34.49 24.07 -9.83
CA SER A 1159 35.17 24.93 -10.80
C SER A 1159 36.66 24.62 -10.68
N HIS A 1160 37.12 23.70 -11.52
CA HIS A 1160 38.46 23.71 -12.13
C HIS A 1160 38.61 22.48 -13.01
N LEU A 1161 38.28 22.61 -14.30
CA LEU A 1161 39.03 22.08 -15.44
C LEU A 1161 38.37 22.58 -16.73
N MET A 1162 39.16 22.70 -17.80
CA MET A 1162 38.79 23.15 -19.17
C MET A 1162 38.97 24.65 -19.45
N LYS A 1163 40.24 25.05 -19.61
CA LYS A 1163 40.64 26.10 -20.56
C LYS A 1163 40.77 25.47 -21.95
N GLY A 1164 40.30 26.20 -22.98
CA GLY A 1164 40.40 25.86 -24.41
C GLY A 1164 39.14 25.14 -24.86
N ILE A 1165 38.35 25.62 -25.83
CA ILE A 1165 38.70 26.16 -27.15
C ILE A 1165 37.58 27.15 -27.56
N GLY A 1166 37.93 28.25 -28.22
CA GLY A 1166 37.00 29.32 -28.57
C GLY A 1166 36.19 29.09 -29.84
N TYR A 1167 35.08 29.83 -29.98
CA TYR A 1167 34.52 30.28 -31.26
C TYR A 1167 33.67 31.55 -31.07
N GLN A 1168 33.76 32.47 -32.03
CA GLN A 1168 33.29 33.86 -32.00
C GLN A 1168 31.76 34.07 -32.12
N PRO A 1169 31.22 35.23 -31.69
CA PRO A 1169 29.81 35.58 -31.81
C PRO A 1169 29.51 36.40 -33.08
N ASN A 1170 28.36 36.17 -33.72
CA ASN A 1170 27.78 37.08 -34.71
C ASN A 1170 26.29 37.39 -34.44
N SER A 1171 26.09 38.63 -34.01
CA SER A 1171 25.01 39.60 -34.29
C SER A 1171 23.52 39.19 -34.49
N ARG A 1172 22.71 39.76 -33.59
CA ARG A 1172 21.46 40.55 -33.76
C ARG A 1172 20.25 39.93 -34.47
N PHE A 1173 19.11 39.87 -33.77
CA PHE A 1173 17.85 40.53 -34.17
C PHE A 1173 16.88 40.72 -32.97
N VAL A 1174 16.06 41.76 -33.09
CA VAL A 1174 15.24 42.49 -32.09
C VAL A 1174 13.84 41.88 -31.88
N PRO A 1175 13.19 41.95 -30.69
CA PRO A 1175 11.78 41.60 -30.52
C PRO A 1175 10.83 42.82 -30.61
N PRO A 1176 9.62 42.72 -31.20
CA PRO A 1176 8.57 43.75 -31.08
C PRO A 1176 7.60 43.46 -29.91
N PRO A 1177 6.88 44.48 -29.40
CA PRO A 1177 6.08 44.41 -28.17
C PRO A 1177 4.59 44.11 -28.40
N LEU A 1178 3.94 43.45 -27.43
CA LEU A 1178 2.49 43.23 -27.35
C LEU A 1178 1.86 44.20 -26.32
N PRO A 1179 0.65 44.76 -26.57
CA PRO A 1179 -0.01 45.68 -25.66
C PRO A 1179 -1.08 45.01 -24.78
N TYR A 1180 -1.10 45.39 -23.50
CA TYR A 1180 -2.25 45.31 -22.60
C TYR A 1180 -3.12 46.58 -22.73
N PRO A 1181 -4.41 46.51 -22.36
CA PRO A 1181 -4.99 47.64 -21.65
C PRO A 1181 -5.75 47.20 -20.39
N SER A 1182 -5.40 47.82 -19.27
CA SER A 1182 -6.28 48.03 -18.13
C SER A 1182 -6.26 49.53 -17.79
N LYS A 1183 -7.44 50.16 -17.62
CA LYS A 1183 -7.57 51.40 -16.83
C LYS A 1183 -8.93 51.48 -16.13
N ARG A 1184 -8.82 52.07 -14.94
CA ARG A 1184 -9.72 52.19 -13.78
C ARG A 1184 -10.74 53.33 -13.87
N LEU A 1185 -11.82 53.15 -13.08
CA LEU A 1185 -12.55 54.08 -12.18
C LEU A 1185 -13.22 55.37 -12.72
N GLN A 1186 -14.51 55.52 -12.38
CA GLN A 1186 -15.01 56.59 -11.51
C GLN A 1186 -16.42 56.28 -10.94
N ARG A 1187 -16.67 56.72 -9.71
CA ARG A 1187 -17.96 56.63 -8.98
C ARG A 1187 -18.77 57.94 -9.12
N ILE A 1188 -20.06 57.80 -8.80
CA ILE A 1188 -21.08 58.76 -8.33
C ILE A 1188 -22.03 59.35 -9.40
N GLY A 1189 -23.32 59.06 -9.22
CA GLY A 1189 -24.43 59.79 -9.83
C GLY A 1189 -25.78 59.09 -9.63
N PHE A 1190 -26.56 59.53 -8.64
CA PHE A 1190 -27.96 59.17 -8.41
C PHE A 1190 -28.85 59.39 -9.64
N GLY A 1191 -29.87 58.53 -9.84
CA GLY A 1191 -31.02 58.92 -10.67
C GLY A 1191 -31.88 57.80 -11.25
N ASN A 1192 -32.97 57.47 -10.55
CA ASN A 1192 -34.31 57.11 -11.05
C ASN A 1192 -34.57 55.91 -12.00
N LYS A 1193 -35.46 55.05 -11.49
CA LYS A 1193 -36.69 54.48 -12.09
C LYS A 1193 -36.59 53.43 -13.20
N ARG A 1194 -37.27 52.30 -12.90
CA ARG A 1194 -38.15 51.44 -13.75
C ARG A 1194 -37.47 50.86 -15.00
N GLU A 1195 -37.44 49.57 -15.23
CA GLU A 1195 -38.47 48.52 -15.16
C GLU A 1195 -37.81 47.15 -14.94
#